data_AF-A0A0F5YCK3-F1
#
_entry.id   AF-A0A0F5YCK3-F1
#
_cell.length_a   1.000
_cell.length_b   1.000
_cell.length_c   1.000
_cell.angle_alpha   90.00
_cell.angle_beta   90.00
_cell.angle_gamma   90.00
#
_symmetry.space_group_name_H-M   'P 1'
#
loop_
_entity.id
_entity.type
_entity.pdbx_description
1 polymer ?
#
loop_
_entity_poly.entity_id
_entity_poly.type
_entity_poly.pdbx_seq_one_letter_code
_entity_poly.pdbx_strand_id
1 'polypeptide(L)'
;MLEQNGVYLRAVIRVNPQVGAELLLALAISPPGYRYEFDLSPERLDNIDNSLGTAGSDDIDVCTFKFSPLLYLLEVNELLAVDVVATLCNVATDCWYDHRWKKNKLEGMPKTDTDGVTLLVGENRKSFKGGRHALYWHRKYPWSPNIVACFLMTLEGWLYSRPTKVALEHSLSIIFERADTVAMLGVLISLAKCDPNLLKSSLLPLLSSLQLLIWLEFELIDKGQDFAFDSFNARRKLSEEEYQELLGFHRLSHRKNSLLKVTLQMWLKGEIPFDAKSRILKDWDNNQLNLIPEVSQHRALKIRAWFEDNNWLLEEDEYGNQNFRFVGTLPEDAEVDAKAESALWNLKHIEIVMMCRQILDGELHKTPEIHRNLVSILTSEEQLTSLKERWEEKSFLDTVWAMISVVIEPPSNEINQKMENYITYYASDFSNLQINLDHLSRCQSYDIDAEAFLAHAAPKLLRRCKSETLLRSSAFRCLIGVRNCDTSAFMRSWIREYGLDHTLTQEIINVTPWIARLIALTHIISYNQAILQEDTHLIPVITPPEIIDRIISLSNGEYPEIQETWSNLQSKFVTKTIPELSIIDAFQWVPELLIPCLEIVFPLLKYESHNFNNCFDWNFLAAVLIPVLEVQLDNTQIQDFITPLCRQVLFTLIHQRQAVYLNYKDYQREDGYSPVNTRLYTDQSQILNAAITFNPTEVAARINILIEALKSVELVDCIVLSDVVDTLSYCVVQWSSSSIIDNSLINHIACTVGKYLFELRNQEDSNLRFLGETRDIWEKLIDLLWKWSQNNIEKATQADELLVNFFSRFHDVLLPDWVLRIKLYRIGRSTDYKQFRRLLFTTLIQNQNHLPSRRNDESELLVQVLAEFWDSDHKWIMGKQARLQDLRTILGELQEIDAVGARKLADQIADSLV
;
A
#
# COMPACT_ATOMS: atom_id res chain seq x y z
N MET A 1 -14.83 -11.71 -6.20
CA MET A 1 -16.20 -11.36 -6.67
C MET A 1 -16.41 -9.86 -6.83
N LEU A 2 -15.71 -9.00 -6.07
CA LEU A 2 -15.64 -7.56 -6.33
C LEU A 2 -14.57 -7.21 -7.40
N GLU A 3 -13.53 -8.03 -7.54
CA GLU A 3 -12.58 -7.99 -8.65
C GLU A 3 -13.25 -8.04 -10.03
N GLN A 4 -12.56 -7.52 -11.07
CA GLN A 4 -13.08 -7.40 -12.44
C GLN A 4 -14.39 -6.60 -12.53
N ASN A 5 -14.56 -5.51 -11.76
CA ASN A 5 -15.79 -4.70 -11.74
C ASN A 5 -17.06 -5.51 -11.39
N GLY A 6 -16.90 -6.60 -10.63
CA GLY A 6 -18.00 -7.41 -10.10
C GLY A 6 -18.92 -8.06 -11.15
N VAL A 7 -18.37 -8.47 -12.29
CA VAL A 7 -19.12 -9.13 -13.40
C VAL A 7 -19.98 -10.30 -12.91
N TYR A 8 -19.45 -11.15 -12.02
CA TYR A 8 -20.19 -12.29 -11.47
C TYR A 8 -21.33 -11.86 -10.55
N LEU A 9 -21.12 -10.82 -9.74
CA LEU A 9 -22.14 -10.30 -8.84
C LEU A 9 -23.28 -9.64 -9.62
N ARG A 10 -22.96 -8.97 -10.74
CA ARG A 10 -23.96 -8.45 -11.68
C ARG A 10 -24.87 -9.55 -12.23
N ALA A 11 -24.31 -10.72 -12.56
CA ALA A 11 -25.10 -11.85 -13.02
C ALA A 11 -26.07 -12.34 -11.94
N VAL A 12 -25.65 -12.35 -10.67
CA VAL A 12 -26.54 -12.69 -9.54
C VAL A 12 -27.63 -11.63 -9.35
N ILE A 13 -27.28 -10.33 -9.35
CA ILE A 13 -28.25 -9.24 -9.23
C ILE A 13 -29.31 -9.33 -10.35
N ARG A 14 -28.92 -9.71 -11.57
CA ARG A 14 -29.84 -9.89 -12.69
C ARG A 14 -30.87 -10.98 -12.45
N VAL A 15 -30.46 -12.09 -11.82
CA VAL A 15 -31.34 -13.24 -11.57
C VAL A 15 -32.16 -13.03 -10.31
N ASN A 16 -31.55 -12.50 -9.26
CA ASN A 16 -32.19 -12.21 -7.98
C ASN A 16 -31.53 -10.97 -7.34
N PRO A 17 -32.14 -9.77 -7.49
CA PRO A 17 -31.59 -8.52 -6.96
C PRO A 17 -31.40 -8.54 -5.44
N GLN A 18 -32.26 -9.26 -4.71
CA GLN A 18 -32.22 -9.30 -3.25
C GLN A 18 -31.02 -10.10 -2.74
N VAL A 19 -30.80 -11.30 -3.29
CA VAL A 19 -29.59 -12.08 -3.00
C VAL A 19 -28.34 -11.33 -3.48
N GLY A 20 -28.42 -10.65 -4.63
CA GLY A 20 -27.34 -9.81 -5.12
C GLY A 20 -26.97 -8.68 -4.16
N ALA A 21 -27.95 -8.02 -3.56
CA ALA A 21 -27.75 -6.98 -2.55
C ALA A 21 -27.15 -7.52 -1.25
N GLU A 22 -27.62 -8.68 -0.77
CA GLU A 22 -27.06 -9.36 0.41
C GLU A 22 -25.60 -9.75 0.20
N LEU A 23 -25.27 -10.32 -0.97
CA LEU A 23 -23.89 -10.66 -1.33
C LEU A 23 -23.03 -9.41 -1.48
N LEU A 24 -23.56 -8.34 -2.06
CA LEU A 24 -22.84 -7.07 -2.19
C LEU A 24 -22.46 -6.51 -0.82
N LEU A 25 -23.38 -6.54 0.15
CA LEU A 25 -23.12 -6.14 1.53
C LEU A 25 -22.14 -7.10 2.24
N ALA A 26 -22.31 -8.41 2.08
CA ALA A 26 -21.44 -9.40 2.70
C ALA A 26 -19.98 -9.31 2.22
N LEU A 27 -19.77 -8.86 0.97
CA LEU A 27 -18.44 -8.61 0.43
C LEU A 27 -17.87 -7.23 0.83
N ALA A 28 -18.75 -6.26 1.12
CA ALA A 28 -18.37 -4.89 1.47
C ALA A 28 -18.21 -4.64 2.98
N ILE A 29 -18.76 -5.50 3.83
CA ILE A 29 -18.72 -5.37 5.28
C ILE A 29 -17.74 -6.39 5.85
N SER A 30 -16.84 -5.95 6.74
CA SER A 30 -15.90 -6.86 7.37
C SER A 30 -16.63 -7.90 8.23
N PRO A 31 -16.21 -9.18 8.18
CA PRO A 31 -16.75 -10.17 9.10
C PRO A 31 -16.50 -9.71 10.55
N PRO A 32 -17.44 -9.96 11.48
CA PRO A 32 -17.21 -9.63 12.88
C PRO A 32 -15.95 -10.35 13.35
N GLY A 33 -14.98 -9.61 13.89
CA GLY A 33 -13.77 -10.19 14.46
C GLY A 33 -14.16 -11.24 15.50
N TYR A 34 -13.76 -12.49 15.27
CA TYR A 34 -13.97 -13.56 16.25
C TYR A 34 -13.22 -13.19 17.53
N ARG A 35 -13.93 -13.17 18.67
CA ARG A 35 -13.36 -12.97 20.02
C ARG A 35 -12.51 -14.18 20.44
N TYR A 36 -11.37 -14.39 19.78
CA TYR A 36 -10.23 -15.05 20.40
C TYR A 36 -9.25 -13.96 20.80
N GLU A 37 -9.01 -13.82 22.10
CA GLU A 37 -8.22 -12.78 22.76
C GLU A 37 -6.72 -12.76 22.38
N PHE A 38 -6.31 -13.47 21.32
CA PHE A 38 -4.92 -13.70 20.94
C PHE A 38 -4.59 -13.42 19.47
N ASP A 39 -5.54 -12.99 18.64
CA ASP A 39 -5.33 -12.69 17.21
C ASP A 39 -4.93 -11.22 16.95
N LEU A 40 -4.21 -10.64 17.91
CA LEU A 40 -3.70 -9.27 17.83
C LEU A 40 -2.29 -9.29 17.25
N SER A 41 -2.19 -9.30 15.92
CA SER A 41 -1.04 -8.67 15.28
C SER A 41 -1.00 -7.21 15.76
N PRO A 42 0.07 -6.72 16.40
CA PRO A 42 0.19 -5.33 16.86
C PRO A 42 -0.04 -4.32 15.71
N GLU A 43 0.22 -4.74 14.47
CA GLU A 43 -0.04 -4.00 13.24
C GLU A 43 -1.52 -3.64 12.99
N ARG A 44 -2.48 -4.24 13.70
CA ARG A 44 -3.93 -3.96 13.53
C ARG A 44 -4.54 -3.09 14.63
N LEU A 45 -3.89 -2.92 15.78
CA LEU A 45 -4.48 -2.15 16.89
C LEU A 45 -4.10 -0.67 16.87
N ASP A 46 -2.91 -0.33 16.36
CA ASP A 46 -2.41 1.05 16.33
C ASP A 46 -2.29 1.64 14.93
N ASN A 47 -2.29 0.80 13.88
CA ASN A 47 -2.68 1.30 12.56
C ASN A 47 -4.18 1.58 12.62
N ILE A 48 -4.51 2.87 12.69
CA ILE A 48 -5.83 3.45 12.48
C ILE A 48 -6.56 2.57 11.46
N ASP A 49 -7.54 1.76 11.92
CA ASP A 49 -8.36 0.97 11.02
C ASP A 49 -9.15 1.96 10.14
N ASN A 50 -8.56 2.26 8.99
CA ASN A 50 -9.10 3.14 7.96
C ASN A 50 -10.18 2.42 7.16
N SER A 51 -10.36 1.12 7.37
CA SER A 51 -11.45 0.36 6.76
C SER A 51 -12.78 0.64 7.43
N LEU A 52 -12.80 1.15 8.67
CA LEU A 52 -14.02 1.46 9.44
C LEU A 52 -15.04 0.29 9.45
N GLY A 53 -14.55 -0.94 9.63
CA GLY A 53 -15.41 -2.13 9.62
C GLY A 53 -15.95 -2.52 8.24
N THR A 54 -15.37 -1.98 7.17
CA THR A 54 -15.69 -2.35 5.78
C THR A 54 -14.63 -3.28 5.20
N ALA A 55 -15.06 -4.30 4.48
CA ALA A 55 -14.21 -5.18 3.69
C ALA A 55 -14.24 -4.75 2.21
N GLY A 56 -13.32 -5.28 1.41
CA GLY A 56 -13.27 -4.99 -0.02
C GLY A 56 -12.65 -3.63 -0.37
N SER A 57 -12.19 -2.85 0.60
CA SER A 57 -11.30 -1.71 0.30
C SER A 57 -9.95 -2.19 -0.26
N ASP A 58 -9.49 -3.38 0.14
CA ASP A 58 -8.30 -4.04 -0.43
C ASP A 58 -8.57 -4.65 -1.82
N ASP A 59 -9.84 -4.97 -2.13
CA ASP A 59 -10.28 -5.49 -3.43
C ASP A 59 -10.62 -4.38 -4.43
N ILE A 60 -10.70 -3.12 -3.96
CA ILE A 60 -10.98 -1.93 -4.77
C ILE A 60 -9.72 -1.10 -4.88
N ASP A 61 -9.07 -1.34 -6.00
CA ASP A 61 -7.82 -0.72 -6.40
C ASP A 61 -7.93 0.76 -6.75
N VAL A 62 -9.09 1.19 -7.27
CA VAL A 62 -9.36 2.57 -7.69
C VAL A 62 -10.82 2.92 -7.41
N CYS A 63 -11.05 4.06 -6.74
CA CYS A 63 -12.41 4.53 -6.51
C CYS A 63 -13.05 5.06 -7.80
N THR A 64 -14.27 4.62 -8.13
CA THR A 64 -14.96 5.01 -9.36
C THR A 64 -16.44 5.33 -9.15
N PHE A 65 -16.96 6.26 -9.95
CA PHE A 65 -18.40 6.56 -10.05
C PHE A 65 -19.15 5.59 -10.97
N LYS A 66 -18.42 4.64 -11.60
CA LYS A 66 -18.97 3.60 -12.47
C LYS A 66 -18.92 2.22 -11.86
N PHE A 67 -19.16 2.12 -10.54
CA PHE A 67 -19.10 0.83 -9.86
C PHE A 67 -20.26 -0.09 -10.32
N SER A 68 -19.93 -0.99 -11.25
CA SER A 68 -20.88 -1.75 -12.06
C SER A 68 -21.94 -2.52 -11.26
N PRO A 69 -21.62 -3.23 -10.16
CA PRO A 69 -22.63 -3.96 -9.38
C PRO A 69 -23.69 -3.03 -8.78
N LEU A 70 -23.27 -1.89 -8.23
CA LEU A 70 -24.19 -0.91 -7.64
C LEU A 70 -24.99 -0.18 -8.72
N LEU A 71 -24.35 0.24 -9.81
CA LEU A 71 -25.06 0.86 -10.95
C LEU A 71 -26.17 -0.06 -11.47
N TYR A 72 -25.86 -1.34 -11.66
CA TYR A 72 -26.85 -2.28 -12.16
C TYR A 72 -27.99 -2.53 -11.15
N LEU A 73 -27.67 -2.54 -9.85
CA LEU A 73 -28.69 -2.62 -8.82
C LEU A 73 -29.57 -1.36 -8.79
N LEU A 74 -29.00 -0.16 -8.96
CA LEU A 74 -29.73 1.10 -9.09
C LEU A 74 -30.68 1.11 -10.30
N GLU A 75 -30.26 0.53 -11.42
CA GLU A 75 -31.08 0.38 -12.62
C GLU A 75 -32.26 -0.58 -12.42
N VAL A 76 -32.04 -1.71 -11.74
CA VAL A 76 -33.05 -2.77 -11.60
C VAL A 76 -33.98 -2.54 -10.40
N ASN A 77 -33.44 -2.07 -9.28
CA ASN A 77 -34.17 -1.82 -8.03
C ASN A 77 -33.49 -0.70 -7.22
N GLU A 78 -33.85 0.53 -7.54
CA GLU A 78 -33.31 1.75 -6.92
C GLU A 78 -33.49 1.79 -5.40
N LEU A 79 -34.65 1.37 -4.88
CA LEU A 79 -34.93 1.33 -3.45
C LEU A 79 -33.94 0.43 -2.70
N LEU A 80 -33.76 -0.79 -3.21
CA LEU A 80 -32.85 -1.78 -2.62
C LEU A 80 -31.38 -1.33 -2.72
N ALA A 81 -31.00 -0.70 -3.83
CA ALA A 81 -29.66 -0.14 -3.98
C ALA A 81 -29.37 0.96 -2.94
N VAL A 82 -30.32 1.86 -2.71
CA VAL A 82 -30.18 2.90 -1.68
C VAL A 82 -30.10 2.28 -0.29
N ASP A 83 -30.90 1.24 0.01
CA ASP A 83 -30.79 0.50 1.29
C ASP A 83 -29.39 -0.10 1.49
N VAL A 84 -28.77 -0.64 0.43
CA VAL A 84 -27.40 -1.15 0.46
C VAL A 84 -26.39 -0.05 0.78
N VAL A 85 -26.45 1.09 0.08
CA VAL A 85 -25.53 2.22 0.32
C VAL A 85 -25.71 2.76 1.74
N ALA A 86 -26.97 2.92 2.19
CA ALA A 86 -27.29 3.38 3.54
C ALA A 86 -26.74 2.42 4.61
N THR A 87 -26.91 1.10 4.41
CA THR A 87 -26.40 0.07 5.32
C THR A 87 -24.87 0.12 5.42
N LEU A 88 -24.17 0.21 4.29
CA LEU A 88 -22.71 0.28 4.28
C LEU A 88 -22.20 1.56 4.96
N CYS A 89 -22.83 2.71 4.68
CA CYS A 89 -22.49 3.97 5.36
C CYS A 89 -22.77 3.91 6.87
N ASN A 90 -23.85 3.24 7.28
CA ASN A 90 -24.18 3.04 8.68
C ASN A 90 -23.08 2.24 9.40
N VAL A 91 -22.63 1.12 8.82
CA VAL A 91 -21.53 0.32 9.38
C VAL A 91 -20.27 1.16 9.54
N ALA A 92 -19.86 1.89 8.48
CA ALA A 92 -18.68 2.72 8.51
C ALA A 92 -18.78 3.84 9.56
N THR A 93 -19.96 4.45 9.69
CA THR A 93 -20.22 5.52 10.65
C THR A 93 -20.25 5.01 12.09
N ASP A 94 -20.84 3.83 12.33
CA ASP A 94 -20.90 3.22 13.66
C ASP A 94 -19.51 2.78 14.12
N CYS A 95 -18.71 2.20 13.22
CA CYS A 95 -17.32 1.87 13.51
C CYS A 95 -16.50 3.12 13.84
N TRP A 96 -16.63 4.18 13.04
CA TRP A 96 -16.02 5.48 13.33
C TRP A 96 -16.44 6.02 14.70
N TYR A 97 -17.72 5.97 15.01
CA TYR A 97 -18.28 6.46 16.27
C TYR A 97 -17.69 5.72 17.48
N ASP A 98 -17.69 4.38 17.43
CA ASP A 98 -17.25 3.55 18.56
C ASP A 98 -15.72 3.55 18.75
N HIS A 99 -14.95 3.62 17.66
CA HIS A 99 -13.49 3.49 17.72
C HIS A 99 -12.77 4.84 17.77
N ARG A 100 -13.37 5.92 17.26
CA ARG A 100 -12.75 7.24 17.19
C ARG A 100 -13.45 8.25 18.09
N TRP A 101 -14.73 8.53 17.84
CA TRP A 101 -15.48 9.56 18.57
C TRP A 101 -15.58 9.28 20.07
N LYS A 102 -16.08 8.11 20.48
CA LYS A 102 -16.18 7.72 21.91
C LYS A 102 -14.84 7.70 22.64
N LYS A 103 -13.75 7.45 21.92
CA LYS A 103 -12.39 7.35 22.47
C LYS A 103 -11.60 8.66 22.37
N ASN A 104 -12.20 9.74 21.85
CA ASN A 104 -11.56 11.04 21.60
C ASN A 104 -10.23 10.91 20.82
N LYS A 105 -10.17 9.94 19.88
CA LYS A 105 -9.01 9.66 19.02
C LYS A 105 -9.24 10.22 17.62
N LEU A 106 -8.17 10.74 16.97
CA LEU A 106 -8.08 11.17 15.56
C LEU A 106 -9.44 11.34 14.86
N GLU A 107 -10.09 12.45 15.19
CA GLU A 107 -11.24 12.96 14.46
C GLU A 107 -10.69 13.72 13.26
N GLY A 108 -11.26 13.55 12.06
CA GLY A 108 -10.70 14.10 10.82
C GLY A 108 -10.29 15.59 10.95
N MET A 109 -9.40 16.09 10.10
CA MET A 109 -8.88 17.46 10.20
C MET A 109 -9.71 18.43 9.36
N PRO A 110 -10.39 19.43 9.95
CA PRO A 110 -10.42 19.78 11.38
C PRO A 110 -11.40 18.94 12.22
N LYS A 111 -11.16 18.88 13.54
CA LYS A 111 -11.97 18.14 14.53
C LYS A 111 -13.47 18.39 14.34
N THR A 112 -14.29 17.34 14.42
CA THR A 112 -15.76 17.49 14.35
C THR A 112 -16.26 17.92 15.72
N ASP A 113 -17.24 18.81 15.75
CA ASP A 113 -17.83 19.37 16.97
C ASP A 113 -19.02 18.54 17.49
N THR A 114 -19.64 17.76 16.60
CA THR A 114 -20.73 16.84 16.91
C THR A 114 -20.65 15.57 16.07
N ASP A 115 -21.36 14.53 16.51
CA ASP A 115 -21.48 13.19 15.90
C ASP A 115 -22.68 13.06 14.94
N GLY A 116 -23.37 14.15 14.62
CA GLY A 116 -24.46 14.12 13.65
C GLY A 116 -25.13 15.48 13.43
N VAL A 117 -26.16 15.47 12.58
CA VAL A 117 -27.00 16.65 12.29
C VAL A 117 -28.47 16.28 12.28
N THR A 118 -29.36 17.25 12.50
CA THR A 118 -30.80 17.03 12.44
C THR A 118 -31.44 17.92 11.37
N LEU A 119 -32.17 17.30 10.46
CA LEU A 119 -32.89 17.97 9.37
C LEU A 119 -34.40 17.88 9.58
N LEU A 120 -35.12 18.87 9.08
CA LEU A 120 -36.58 18.89 8.97
C LEU A 120 -36.99 18.28 7.61
N VAL A 121 -37.39 17.01 7.63
CA VAL A 121 -37.81 16.24 6.45
C VAL A 121 -39.33 16.05 6.52
N GLY A 122 -40.06 16.76 5.65
CA GLY A 122 -41.51 16.85 5.77
C GLY A 122 -41.91 17.51 7.09
N GLU A 123 -42.75 16.85 7.89
CA GLU A 123 -43.14 17.31 9.24
C GLU A 123 -42.24 16.79 10.38
N ASN A 124 -41.25 15.96 10.06
CA ASN A 124 -40.47 15.25 11.06
C ASN A 124 -39.04 15.80 11.13
N ARG A 125 -38.49 15.81 12.35
CA ARG A 125 -37.05 15.97 12.54
C ARG A 125 -36.39 14.60 12.42
N LYS A 126 -35.51 14.47 11.44
CA LYS A 126 -34.73 13.27 11.19
C LYS A 126 -33.26 13.54 11.51
N SER A 127 -32.67 12.71 12.36
CA SER A 127 -31.25 12.81 12.72
C SER A 127 -30.40 11.93 11.80
N PHE A 128 -29.22 12.45 11.45
CA PHE A 128 -28.25 11.82 10.58
C PHE A 128 -26.93 11.72 11.32
N LYS A 129 -26.40 10.50 11.49
CA LYS A 129 -25.14 10.24 12.22
C LYS A 129 -23.90 10.44 11.36
N GLY A 130 -22.80 10.81 11.98
CA GLY A 130 -21.48 11.03 11.37
C GLY A 130 -20.96 12.45 11.60
N GLY A 131 -19.64 12.60 11.72
CA GLY A 131 -19.00 13.90 11.82
C GLY A 131 -18.84 14.61 10.47
N ARG A 132 -18.35 15.85 10.49
CA ARG A 132 -18.17 16.69 9.28
C ARG A 132 -17.43 15.99 8.14
N HIS A 133 -16.36 15.27 8.43
CA HIS A 133 -15.53 14.58 7.44
C HIS A 133 -16.34 13.57 6.58
N ALA A 134 -17.40 12.98 7.14
CA ALA A 134 -18.26 12.05 6.41
C ALA A 134 -18.99 12.72 5.24
N LEU A 135 -19.26 14.04 5.32
CA LEU A 135 -19.84 14.83 4.21
C LEU A 135 -19.02 14.72 2.92
N TYR A 136 -17.75 14.36 3.02
CA TYR A 136 -16.80 14.39 1.92
C TYR A 136 -16.28 13.00 1.54
N TRP A 137 -16.85 11.93 2.10
CA TRP A 137 -16.47 10.56 1.75
C TRP A 137 -16.70 10.24 0.26
N HIS A 138 -17.74 10.79 -0.35
CA HIS A 138 -18.00 10.70 -1.80
C HIS A 138 -16.95 11.42 -2.66
N ARG A 139 -16.12 12.28 -2.06
CA ARG A 139 -14.99 12.96 -2.72
C ARG A 139 -13.65 12.30 -2.44
N LYS A 140 -13.65 11.11 -1.82
CA LYS A 140 -12.43 10.43 -1.37
C LYS A 140 -11.63 11.27 -0.37
N TYR A 141 -12.31 11.86 0.61
CA TYR A 141 -11.66 12.54 1.74
C TYR A 141 -10.65 11.60 2.44
N PRO A 142 -9.51 12.10 2.96
CA PRO A 142 -8.55 11.30 3.72
C PRO A 142 -9.26 10.48 4.81
N TRP A 143 -8.90 9.20 4.96
CA TRP A 143 -9.54 8.25 5.88
C TRP A 143 -10.98 7.81 5.53
N SER A 144 -11.48 8.11 4.32
CA SER A 144 -12.68 7.43 3.80
C SER A 144 -12.35 6.03 3.31
N PRO A 145 -13.11 4.98 3.67
CA PRO A 145 -12.94 3.65 3.10
C PRO A 145 -13.21 3.65 1.58
N ASN A 146 -12.38 2.96 0.79
CA ASN A 146 -12.47 2.95 -0.68
C ASN A 146 -13.85 2.49 -1.16
N ILE A 147 -14.36 1.39 -0.60
CA ILE A 147 -15.67 0.82 -0.95
C ILE A 147 -16.82 1.80 -0.68
N VAL A 148 -16.77 2.54 0.43
CA VAL A 148 -17.78 3.55 0.78
C VAL A 148 -17.73 4.72 -0.19
N ALA A 149 -16.52 5.22 -0.48
CA ALA A 149 -16.32 6.29 -1.45
C ALA A 149 -16.85 5.89 -2.84
N CYS A 150 -16.52 4.69 -3.32
CA CYS A 150 -17.04 4.11 -4.57
C CYS A 150 -18.57 4.13 -4.64
N PHE A 151 -19.24 3.66 -3.58
CA PHE A 151 -20.69 3.54 -3.55
C PHE A 151 -21.35 4.92 -3.59
N LEU A 152 -20.82 5.87 -2.83
CA LEU A 152 -21.33 7.24 -2.78
C LEU A 152 -21.05 8.00 -4.09
N MET A 153 -19.87 7.84 -4.68
CA MET A 153 -19.54 8.41 -6.01
C MET A 153 -20.47 7.86 -7.09
N THR A 154 -20.74 6.56 -7.04
CA THR A 154 -21.63 5.89 -7.99
C THR A 154 -23.08 6.36 -7.83
N LEU A 155 -23.54 6.53 -6.59
CA LEU A 155 -24.85 7.13 -6.30
C LEU A 155 -24.92 8.58 -6.79
N GLU A 156 -23.87 9.38 -6.59
CA GLU A 156 -23.80 10.75 -7.11
C GLU A 156 -23.89 10.77 -8.64
N GLY A 157 -23.10 9.94 -9.34
CA GLY A 157 -23.15 9.80 -10.79
C GLY A 157 -24.51 9.35 -11.31
N TRP A 158 -25.19 8.44 -10.60
CA TRP A 158 -26.56 8.01 -10.90
C TRP A 158 -27.58 9.14 -10.77
N LEU A 159 -27.47 9.99 -9.76
CA LEU A 159 -28.37 11.14 -9.60
C LEU A 159 -28.18 12.16 -10.73
N TYR A 160 -26.94 12.37 -11.19
CA TYR A 160 -26.66 13.21 -12.35
C TYR A 160 -27.21 12.64 -13.67
N SER A 161 -27.33 11.32 -13.78
CA SER A 161 -27.79 10.66 -15.02
C SER A 161 -29.32 10.54 -15.13
N ARG A 162 -30.09 10.99 -14.12
CA ARG A 162 -31.55 10.85 -14.12
C ARG A 162 -32.18 11.57 -15.32
N PRO A 163 -33.05 10.90 -16.08
CA PRO A 163 -33.51 11.41 -17.38
C PRO A 163 -34.53 12.55 -17.25
N THR A 164 -35.18 12.69 -16.10
CA THR A 164 -36.21 13.72 -15.85
C THR A 164 -36.15 14.22 -14.42
N LYS A 165 -36.62 15.45 -14.19
CA LYS A 165 -36.73 16.04 -12.85
C LYS A 165 -37.60 15.18 -11.92
N VAL A 166 -38.72 14.65 -12.40
CA VAL A 166 -39.62 13.78 -11.62
C VAL A 166 -38.90 12.50 -11.17
N ALA A 167 -38.14 11.88 -12.07
CA ALA A 167 -37.35 10.69 -11.74
C ALA A 167 -36.26 10.99 -10.72
N LEU A 168 -35.65 12.17 -10.76
CA LEU A 168 -34.69 12.64 -9.75
C LEU A 168 -35.37 12.90 -8.40
N GLU A 169 -36.49 13.62 -8.38
CA GLU A 169 -37.26 13.92 -7.17
C GLU A 169 -37.72 12.63 -6.47
N HIS A 170 -38.08 11.60 -7.24
CA HIS A 170 -38.36 10.27 -6.69
C HIS A 170 -37.14 9.65 -6.02
N SER A 171 -35.97 9.64 -6.66
CA SER A 171 -34.71 9.16 -6.07
C SER A 171 -34.37 9.91 -4.78
N LEU A 172 -34.56 11.23 -4.75
CA LEU A 172 -34.34 12.06 -3.57
C LEU A 172 -35.29 11.70 -2.42
N SER A 173 -36.56 11.42 -2.72
CA SER A 173 -37.52 10.98 -1.70
C SER A 173 -37.12 9.66 -1.06
N ILE A 174 -36.65 8.69 -1.86
CA ILE A 174 -36.12 7.41 -1.37
C ILE A 174 -34.90 7.63 -0.47
N ILE A 175 -33.96 8.48 -0.91
CA ILE A 175 -32.76 8.77 -0.13
C ILE A 175 -33.11 9.42 1.21
N PHE A 176 -34.00 10.43 1.26
CA PHE A 176 -34.39 11.03 2.54
C PHE A 176 -35.13 10.05 3.46
N GLU A 177 -35.91 9.12 2.89
CA GLU A 177 -36.58 8.07 3.65
C GLU A 177 -35.57 7.11 4.29
N ARG A 178 -34.56 6.66 3.51
CA ARG A 178 -33.66 5.56 3.89
C ARG A 178 -32.30 5.96 4.46
N ALA A 179 -31.80 7.15 4.14
CA ALA A 179 -30.51 7.61 4.61
C ALA A 179 -30.58 8.11 6.05
N ASP A 180 -29.67 7.63 6.88
CA ASP A 180 -29.53 8.04 8.28
C ASP A 180 -28.11 8.54 8.60
N THR A 181 -27.28 8.76 7.58
CA THR A 181 -25.88 9.18 7.75
C THR A 181 -25.57 10.49 7.05
N VAL A 182 -24.62 11.23 7.62
CA VAL A 182 -24.06 12.47 7.06
C VAL A 182 -23.38 12.22 5.72
N ALA A 183 -22.81 11.03 5.50
CA ALA A 183 -22.17 10.66 4.23
C ALA A 183 -23.13 10.74 3.04
N MET A 184 -24.38 10.30 3.22
CA MET A 184 -25.42 10.40 2.20
C MET A 184 -25.84 11.87 1.95
N LEU A 185 -25.80 12.72 2.97
CA LEU A 185 -26.06 14.16 2.81
C LEU A 185 -24.98 14.83 1.96
N GLY A 186 -23.73 14.37 2.03
CA GLY A 186 -22.63 14.82 1.18
C GLY A 186 -22.94 14.73 -0.32
N VAL A 187 -23.53 13.60 -0.74
CA VAL A 187 -23.98 13.39 -2.12
C VAL A 187 -25.08 14.38 -2.51
N LEU A 188 -26.05 14.60 -1.63
CA LEU A 188 -27.15 15.55 -1.88
C LEU A 188 -26.67 17.00 -1.95
N ILE A 189 -25.65 17.36 -1.16
CA ILE A 189 -25.00 18.68 -1.20
C ILE A 189 -24.30 18.89 -2.55
N SER A 190 -23.57 17.90 -3.05
CA SER A 190 -22.98 17.92 -4.39
C SER A 190 -24.05 18.16 -5.47
N LEU A 191 -25.20 17.49 -5.36
CA LEU A 191 -26.32 17.68 -6.27
C LEU A 191 -26.95 19.08 -6.16
N ALA A 192 -27.13 19.62 -4.94
CA ALA A 192 -27.63 20.97 -4.73
C ALA A 192 -26.70 22.04 -5.31
N LYS A 193 -25.39 21.78 -5.33
CA LYS A 193 -24.41 22.65 -6.00
C LYS A 193 -24.54 22.60 -7.53
N CYS A 194 -24.86 21.43 -8.06
CA CYS A 194 -25.05 21.20 -9.50
C CYS A 194 -26.34 21.90 -10.00
N ASP A 195 -27.47 21.66 -9.31
CA ASP A 195 -28.74 22.34 -9.57
C ASP A 195 -29.31 22.97 -8.28
N PRO A 196 -28.97 24.26 -8.03
CA PRO A 196 -29.47 24.98 -6.85
C PRO A 196 -31.00 25.08 -6.77
N ASN A 197 -31.73 24.96 -7.88
CA ASN A 197 -33.20 25.07 -7.86
C ASN A 197 -33.86 23.95 -7.06
N LEU A 198 -33.17 22.83 -6.83
CA LEU A 198 -33.65 21.76 -5.97
C LEU A 198 -33.81 22.21 -4.51
N LEU A 199 -33.06 23.22 -4.05
CA LEU A 199 -33.21 23.82 -2.72
C LEU A 199 -34.56 24.52 -2.50
N LYS A 200 -35.29 24.82 -3.59
CA LYS A 200 -36.65 25.38 -3.51
C LYS A 200 -37.71 24.32 -3.16
N SER A 201 -37.37 23.04 -3.26
CA SER A 201 -38.30 21.92 -3.16
C SER A 201 -37.63 20.68 -2.54
N SER A 202 -37.23 19.70 -3.35
CA SER A 202 -36.82 18.38 -2.87
C SER A 202 -35.54 18.34 -2.03
N LEU A 203 -34.64 19.31 -2.18
CA LEU A 203 -33.43 19.47 -1.35
C LEU A 203 -33.55 20.58 -0.30
N LEU A 204 -34.71 21.22 -0.18
CA LEU A 204 -35.00 22.21 0.88
C LEU A 204 -34.65 21.70 2.30
N PRO A 205 -34.83 20.41 2.66
CA PRO A 205 -34.44 19.91 3.98
C PRO A 205 -33.00 20.23 4.36
N LEU A 206 -32.05 20.26 3.41
CA LEU A 206 -30.64 20.58 3.68
C LEU A 206 -30.45 21.94 4.35
N LEU A 207 -31.36 22.89 4.10
CA LEU A 207 -31.31 24.24 4.68
C LEU A 207 -31.81 24.29 6.12
N SER A 208 -32.43 23.23 6.62
CA SER A 208 -33.01 23.23 7.97
C SER A 208 -32.00 22.95 9.09
N SER A 209 -30.84 22.37 8.78
CA SER A 209 -29.80 22.09 9.77
C SER A 209 -28.82 23.25 9.86
N LEU A 210 -28.82 23.95 11.00
CA LEU A 210 -27.87 25.03 11.25
C LEU A 210 -26.44 24.51 11.36
N GLN A 211 -26.26 23.33 11.98
CA GLN A 211 -24.97 22.66 12.08
C GLN A 211 -24.40 22.31 10.70
N LEU A 212 -25.25 21.89 9.76
CA LEU A 212 -24.81 21.60 8.40
C LEU A 212 -24.31 22.86 7.69
N LEU A 213 -24.98 24.00 7.88
CA LEU A 213 -24.51 25.29 7.33
C LEU A 213 -23.18 25.74 7.96
N ILE A 214 -22.98 25.51 9.26
CA ILE A 214 -21.68 25.73 9.93
C ILE A 214 -20.59 24.90 9.25
N TRP A 215 -20.84 23.61 9.04
CA TRP A 215 -19.89 22.73 8.36
C TRP A 215 -19.58 23.17 6.93
N LEU A 216 -20.54 23.75 6.21
CA LEU A 216 -20.34 24.31 4.86
C LEU A 216 -19.56 25.64 4.87
N GLU A 217 -19.50 26.39 5.98
CA GLU A 217 -18.62 27.57 6.08
C GLU A 217 -17.15 27.17 5.94
N PHE A 218 -16.77 26.00 6.48
CA PHE A 218 -15.43 25.46 6.36
C PHE A 218 -15.05 25.00 4.94
N GLU A 219 -16.02 24.79 4.05
CA GLU A 219 -15.72 24.47 2.66
C GLU A 219 -15.04 25.63 1.91
N LEU A 220 -15.29 26.89 2.34
CA LEU A 220 -14.63 28.09 1.81
C LEU A 220 -13.16 28.19 2.25
N ILE A 221 -12.86 27.61 3.42
CA ILE A 221 -11.53 27.53 4.02
C ILE A 221 -10.67 26.49 3.27
N ASP A 222 -11.31 25.42 2.79
CA ASP A 222 -10.67 24.29 2.09
C ASP A 222 -10.48 24.49 0.57
N LYS A 223 -10.53 25.75 0.07
CA LYS A 223 -10.36 26.14 -1.36
C LYS A 223 -11.06 25.23 -2.39
N GLY A 224 -12.30 24.81 -2.15
CA GLY A 224 -13.06 24.02 -3.13
C GLY A 224 -12.73 22.53 -3.18
N GLN A 225 -12.01 22.02 -2.18
CA GLN A 225 -11.99 20.60 -1.80
C GLN A 225 -11.57 19.63 -2.90
N ASP A 226 -10.49 19.94 -3.60
CA ASP A 226 -9.76 18.95 -4.41
C ASP A 226 -9.02 17.97 -3.47
N PHE A 227 -9.76 17.23 -2.64
CA PHE A 227 -9.21 16.16 -1.80
C PHE A 227 -8.59 15.09 -2.70
N ALA A 228 -7.42 14.59 -2.28
CA ALA A 228 -6.56 13.63 -2.96
C ALA A 228 -7.35 12.71 -3.91
N PHE A 229 -7.41 13.13 -5.17
CA PHE A 229 -7.72 12.22 -6.26
C PHE A 229 -6.71 11.07 -6.14
N ASP A 230 -7.17 9.83 -6.27
CA ASP A 230 -6.35 8.62 -6.23
C ASP A 230 -5.43 8.55 -7.46
N SER A 231 -4.68 9.62 -7.74
CA SER A 231 -4.01 9.89 -9.00
C SER A 231 -2.93 8.86 -9.28
N PHE A 232 -2.28 8.35 -8.24
CA PHE A 232 -1.21 7.37 -8.37
C PHE A 232 -1.75 6.00 -8.77
N ASN A 233 -2.69 5.42 -7.99
CA ASN A 233 -3.23 4.10 -8.32
C ASN A 233 -4.13 4.15 -9.55
N ALA A 234 -4.95 5.19 -9.70
CA ALA A 234 -5.81 5.37 -10.87
C ALA A 234 -4.99 5.47 -12.16
N ARG A 235 -3.90 6.25 -12.20
CA ARG A 235 -3.06 6.40 -13.40
C ARG A 235 -2.30 5.12 -13.76
N ARG A 236 -1.96 4.29 -12.77
CA ARG A 236 -1.26 3.02 -13.00
C ARG A 236 -2.18 1.90 -13.48
N LYS A 237 -3.44 1.90 -13.04
CA LYS A 237 -4.37 0.78 -13.23
C LYS A 237 -5.46 1.02 -14.28
N LEU A 238 -5.82 2.27 -14.55
CA LEU A 238 -6.81 2.63 -15.57
C LEU A 238 -6.13 2.94 -16.91
N SER A 239 -6.87 2.78 -18.01
CA SER A 239 -6.47 3.37 -19.29
C SER A 239 -6.48 4.91 -19.21
N GLU A 240 -5.75 5.58 -20.10
CA GLU A 240 -5.72 7.06 -20.13
C GLU A 240 -7.13 7.66 -20.31
N GLU A 241 -7.99 7.03 -21.10
CA GLU A 241 -9.38 7.48 -21.31
C GLU A 241 -10.20 7.39 -20.01
N GLU A 242 -10.15 6.24 -19.32
CA GLU A 242 -10.85 6.02 -18.04
C GLU A 242 -10.31 6.93 -16.94
N TYR A 243 -9.00 7.16 -16.92
CA TYR A 243 -8.35 8.09 -15.99
C TYR A 243 -8.83 9.53 -16.22
N GLN A 244 -8.85 10.01 -17.47
CA GLN A 244 -9.32 11.37 -17.79
C GLN A 244 -10.81 11.54 -17.49
N GLU A 245 -11.62 10.51 -17.70
CA GLU A 245 -13.04 10.53 -17.36
C GLU A 245 -13.26 10.63 -15.85
N LEU A 246 -12.54 9.82 -15.07
CA LEU A 246 -12.58 9.87 -13.60
C LEU A 246 -12.09 11.23 -13.08
N LEU A 247 -11.00 11.75 -13.65
CA LEU A 247 -10.47 13.07 -13.33
C LEU A 247 -11.49 14.17 -13.67
N GLY A 248 -12.20 14.04 -14.80
CA GLY A 248 -13.28 14.93 -15.21
C GLY A 248 -14.43 14.94 -14.20
N PHE A 249 -14.83 13.77 -13.70
CA PHE A 249 -15.84 13.67 -12.63
C PHE A 249 -15.38 14.35 -11.33
N HIS A 250 -14.12 14.15 -10.93
CA HIS A 250 -13.58 14.82 -9.75
C HIS A 250 -13.52 16.35 -9.89
N ARG A 251 -13.24 16.85 -11.09
CA ARG A 251 -13.07 18.28 -11.42
C ARG A 251 -14.34 18.98 -11.91
N LEU A 252 -15.53 18.38 -11.74
CA LEU A 252 -16.80 19.01 -12.10
C LEU A 252 -16.90 20.43 -11.52
N SER A 253 -17.23 21.41 -12.36
CA SER A 253 -17.10 22.84 -12.05
C SER A 253 -17.91 23.27 -10.83
N HIS A 254 -19.10 22.68 -10.63
CA HIS A 254 -19.98 23.03 -9.52
C HIS A 254 -19.43 22.60 -8.15
N ARG A 255 -18.49 21.66 -8.08
CA ARG A 255 -17.91 21.19 -6.81
C ARG A 255 -17.15 22.29 -6.08
N LYS A 256 -16.67 23.31 -6.81
CA LYS A 256 -15.97 24.49 -6.28
C LYS A 256 -16.92 25.59 -5.78
N ASN A 257 -18.21 25.50 -6.11
CA ASN A 257 -19.20 26.49 -5.68
C ASN A 257 -19.43 26.39 -4.17
N SER A 258 -19.59 27.51 -3.47
CA SER A 258 -19.99 27.48 -2.06
C SER A 258 -21.51 27.36 -1.95
N LEU A 259 -22.00 26.22 -1.43
CA LEU A 259 -23.44 26.02 -1.28
C LEU A 259 -24.04 27.03 -0.30
N LEU A 260 -23.33 27.38 0.77
CA LEU A 260 -23.78 28.40 1.73
C LEU A 260 -24.02 29.76 1.07
N LYS A 261 -23.09 30.21 0.21
CA LYS A 261 -23.26 31.47 -0.55
C LYS A 261 -24.43 31.40 -1.54
N VAL A 262 -24.55 30.28 -2.27
CA VAL A 262 -25.65 30.07 -3.23
C VAL A 262 -26.99 30.11 -2.51
N THR A 263 -27.11 29.38 -1.39
CA THR A 263 -28.31 29.37 -0.55
C THR A 263 -28.66 30.77 -0.04
N LEU A 264 -27.69 31.51 0.49
CA LEU A 264 -27.92 32.87 1.00
C LEU A 264 -28.41 33.80 -0.10
N GLN A 265 -27.82 33.73 -1.30
CA GLN A 265 -28.30 34.53 -2.45
C GLN A 265 -29.73 34.18 -2.85
N MET A 266 -30.06 32.89 -2.94
CA MET A 266 -31.42 32.44 -3.24
C MET A 266 -32.41 32.86 -2.16
N TRP A 267 -31.98 32.87 -0.90
CA TRP A 267 -32.76 33.34 0.23
C TRP A 267 -33.09 34.82 0.07
N LEU A 268 -32.08 35.68 -0.09
CA LEU A 268 -32.27 37.14 -0.18
C LEU A 268 -33.07 37.56 -1.43
N LYS A 269 -32.92 36.85 -2.55
CA LYS A 269 -33.71 37.06 -3.77
C LYS A 269 -35.17 36.60 -3.67
N GLY A 270 -35.57 35.99 -2.55
CA GLY A 270 -36.93 35.48 -2.35
C GLY A 270 -37.25 34.24 -3.19
N GLU A 271 -36.24 33.50 -3.64
CA GLU A 271 -36.44 32.29 -4.44
C GLU A 271 -36.82 31.06 -3.59
N ILE A 272 -36.47 31.09 -2.30
CA ILE A 272 -36.93 30.10 -1.32
C ILE A 272 -38.34 30.48 -0.86
N PRO A 273 -39.32 29.54 -0.86
CA PRO A 273 -40.69 29.83 -0.47
C PRO A 273 -40.79 30.46 0.92
N PHE A 274 -41.63 31.49 1.06
CA PHE A 274 -41.79 32.24 2.32
C PHE A 274 -42.17 31.35 3.51
N ASP A 275 -43.13 30.45 3.32
CA ASP A 275 -43.56 29.52 4.38
C ASP A 275 -42.43 28.60 4.83
N ALA A 276 -41.58 28.17 3.89
CA ALA A 276 -40.40 27.37 4.17
C ALA A 276 -39.36 28.17 4.97
N LYS A 277 -39.07 29.41 4.57
CA LYS A 277 -38.14 30.29 5.31
C LYS A 277 -38.58 30.47 6.76
N SER A 278 -39.84 30.86 6.96
CA SER A 278 -40.40 31.11 8.29
C SER A 278 -40.32 29.87 9.17
N ARG A 279 -40.63 28.71 8.60
CA ARG A 279 -40.55 27.42 9.29
C ARG A 279 -39.12 27.05 9.67
N ILE A 280 -38.15 27.22 8.77
CA ILE A 280 -36.73 26.94 9.02
C ILE A 280 -36.19 27.85 10.12
N LEU A 281 -36.40 29.17 10.03
CA LEU A 281 -35.93 30.12 11.04
C LEU A 281 -36.56 29.82 12.41
N LYS A 282 -37.85 29.48 12.44
CA LYS A 282 -38.53 29.08 13.68
C LYS A 282 -37.96 27.77 14.25
N ASP A 283 -37.59 26.80 13.41
CA ASP A 283 -36.93 25.57 13.86
C ASP A 283 -35.54 25.85 14.42
N TRP A 284 -34.78 26.73 13.77
CA TRP A 284 -33.47 27.17 14.22
C TRP A 284 -33.51 27.79 15.60
N ASP A 285 -34.38 28.78 15.78
CA ASP A 285 -34.48 29.56 17.02
C ASP A 285 -34.96 28.71 18.20
N ASN A 286 -35.91 27.81 17.96
CA ASN A 286 -36.53 27.04 19.04
C ASN A 286 -35.81 25.71 19.32
N ASN A 287 -35.01 25.18 18.38
CA ASN A 287 -34.49 23.80 18.47
C ASN A 287 -33.04 23.69 18.04
N GLN A 288 -32.66 24.05 16.81
CA GLN A 288 -31.30 23.78 16.32
C GLN A 288 -30.24 24.50 17.15
N LEU A 289 -30.46 25.77 17.53
CA LEU A 289 -29.50 26.52 18.37
C LEU A 289 -29.18 25.82 19.69
N ASN A 290 -30.15 25.08 20.26
CA ASN A 290 -29.95 24.32 21.50
C ASN A 290 -29.18 23.01 21.29
N LEU A 291 -29.09 22.52 20.04
CA LEU A 291 -28.35 21.32 19.66
C LEU A 291 -26.90 21.63 19.25
N ILE A 292 -26.58 22.90 18.97
CA ILE A 292 -25.22 23.29 18.59
C ILE A 292 -24.29 23.20 19.81
N PRO A 293 -23.14 22.51 19.69
CA PRO A 293 -22.11 22.51 20.73
C PRO A 293 -21.60 23.92 21.05
N GLU A 294 -21.22 24.16 22.31
CA GLU A 294 -20.73 25.47 22.79
C GLU A 294 -19.61 26.04 21.90
N VAL A 295 -18.68 25.18 21.47
CA VAL A 295 -17.55 25.53 20.57
C VAL A 295 -17.96 26.10 19.20
N SER A 296 -19.19 25.85 18.77
CA SER A 296 -19.75 26.30 17.48
C SER A 296 -20.95 27.22 17.62
N GLN A 297 -21.37 27.52 18.85
CA GLN A 297 -22.54 28.35 19.12
C GLN A 297 -22.39 29.76 18.54
N HIS A 298 -21.16 30.29 18.58
CA HIS A 298 -20.84 31.56 17.96
C HIS A 298 -21.08 31.58 16.43
N ARG A 299 -20.55 30.57 15.71
CA ARG A 299 -20.74 30.42 14.26
C ARG A 299 -22.20 30.22 13.90
N ALA A 300 -22.95 29.49 14.73
CA ALA A 300 -24.38 29.31 14.56
C ALA A 300 -25.14 30.63 14.61
N LEU A 301 -24.84 31.51 15.58
CA LEU A 301 -25.46 32.83 15.71
C LEU A 301 -25.09 33.75 14.54
N LYS A 302 -23.83 33.70 14.09
CA LYS A 302 -23.34 34.43 12.91
C LYS A 302 -24.11 34.02 11.64
N ILE A 303 -24.22 32.72 11.38
CA ILE A 303 -24.99 32.20 10.24
C ILE A 303 -26.47 32.55 10.38
N ARG A 304 -27.06 32.38 11.57
CA ARG A 304 -28.46 32.78 11.82
C ARG A 304 -28.71 34.25 11.50
N ALA A 305 -27.75 35.13 11.80
CA ALA A 305 -27.83 36.56 11.49
C ALA A 305 -27.75 36.84 9.98
N TRP A 306 -27.01 36.04 9.20
CA TRP A 306 -26.99 36.17 7.74
C TRP A 306 -28.34 35.86 7.08
N PHE A 307 -29.14 34.97 7.65
CA PHE A 307 -30.44 34.58 7.08
C PHE A 307 -31.61 35.45 7.58
N GLU A 308 -31.30 36.51 8.33
CA GLU A 308 -32.27 37.52 8.74
C GLU A 308 -32.37 38.62 7.67
N ASP A 309 -33.52 38.71 7.00
CA ASP A 309 -33.71 39.64 5.87
C ASP A 309 -33.47 41.11 6.28
N ASN A 310 -33.77 41.48 7.53
CA ASN A 310 -33.55 42.83 8.07
C ASN A 310 -32.08 43.24 8.22
N ASN A 311 -31.14 42.28 8.16
CA ASN A 311 -29.71 42.56 8.27
C ASN A 311 -29.06 42.91 6.93
N TRP A 312 -29.83 42.96 5.83
CA TRP A 312 -29.33 43.25 4.48
C TRP A 312 -30.02 44.47 3.87
N LEU A 313 -29.23 45.29 3.18
CA LEU A 313 -29.72 46.36 2.33
C LEU A 313 -29.47 46.01 0.86
N LEU A 314 -30.48 46.25 0.02
CA LEU A 314 -30.36 46.17 -1.42
C LEU A 314 -29.77 47.47 -1.95
N GLU A 315 -28.63 47.39 -2.62
CA GLU A 315 -27.93 48.51 -3.24
C GLU A 315 -27.74 48.23 -4.73
N GLU A 316 -27.88 49.26 -5.55
CA GLU A 316 -27.53 49.18 -6.97
C GLU A 316 -26.09 49.66 -7.16
N ASP A 317 -25.27 48.84 -7.81
CA ASP A 317 -23.92 49.24 -8.19
C ASP A 317 -23.94 50.26 -9.35
N GLU A 318 -22.77 50.82 -9.66
CA GLU A 318 -22.59 51.82 -10.73
C GLU A 318 -23.01 51.32 -12.13
N TYR A 319 -23.23 50.02 -12.29
CA TYR A 319 -23.64 49.35 -13.52
C TYR A 319 -25.11 48.92 -13.50
N GLY A 320 -25.87 49.28 -12.46
CA GLY A 320 -27.28 48.94 -12.28
C GLY A 320 -27.53 47.50 -11.81
N ASN A 321 -26.51 46.78 -11.34
CA ASN A 321 -26.72 45.45 -10.74
C ASN A 321 -27.12 45.60 -9.27
N GLN A 322 -28.16 44.86 -8.88
CA GLN A 322 -28.62 44.76 -7.51
C GLN A 322 -27.70 43.85 -6.68
N ASN A 323 -27.02 44.42 -5.70
CA ASN A 323 -26.16 43.75 -4.74
C ASN A 323 -26.71 43.91 -3.31
N PHE A 324 -26.54 42.88 -2.47
CA PHE A 324 -26.94 42.92 -1.07
C PHE A 324 -25.74 43.24 -0.19
N ARG A 325 -25.83 44.31 0.62
CA ARG A 325 -24.82 44.69 1.62
C ARG A 325 -25.32 44.33 3.02
N PHE A 326 -24.49 43.61 3.78
CA PHE A 326 -24.79 43.30 5.18
C PHE A 326 -24.59 44.54 6.04
N VAL A 327 -25.61 44.89 6.84
CA VAL A 327 -25.60 46.04 7.77
C VAL A 327 -25.90 45.65 9.21
N GLY A 328 -26.15 44.36 9.46
CA GLY A 328 -26.31 43.83 10.81
C GLY A 328 -25.01 43.86 11.62
N THR A 329 -25.12 43.62 12.93
CA THR A 329 -23.95 43.39 13.80
C THR A 329 -23.68 41.90 13.88
N LEU A 330 -22.46 41.47 13.55
CA LEU A 330 -22.04 40.09 13.76
C LEU A 330 -21.57 39.91 15.21
N PRO A 331 -21.86 38.76 15.84
CA PRO A 331 -21.13 38.35 17.04
C PRO A 331 -19.62 38.32 16.72
N GLU A 332 -18.76 38.83 17.61
CA GLU A 332 -17.28 38.70 17.52
C GLU A 332 -16.77 37.70 18.57
N ASP A 333 -16.00 36.69 18.16
CA ASP A 333 -15.23 35.80 19.04
C ASP A 333 -13.86 35.53 18.40
N ALA A 334 -12.88 36.31 18.83
CA ALA A 334 -11.53 36.26 18.31
C ALA A 334 -10.84 34.90 18.51
N GLU A 335 -11.23 34.10 19.51
CA GLU A 335 -10.58 32.82 19.81
C GLU A 335 -11.07 31.69 18.87
N VAL A 336 -12.37 31.68 18.57
CA VAL A 336 -12.97 30.69 17.65
C VAL A 336 -12.58 30.95 16.20
N ASP A 337 -12.47 32.23 15.81
CA ASP A 337 -11.97 32.63 14.49
C ASP A 337 -10.47 32.34 14.35
N ALA A 338 -9.66 32.59 15.39
CA ALA A 338 -8.24 32.23 15.39
C ALA A 338 -8.01 30.70 15.28
N LYS A 339 -8.83 29.88 15.94
CA LYS A 339 -8.76 28.40 15.82
C LYS A 339 -9.16 27.90 14.41
N ALA A 340 -10.17 28.50 13.79
CA ALA A 340 -10.52 28.19 12.39
C ALA A 340 -9.42 28.62 11.42
N GLU A 341 -8.82 29.79 11.66
CA GLU A 341 -7.71 30.29 10.87
C GLU A 341 -6.48 29.38 11.01
N SER A 342 -6.15 28.93 12.22
CA SER A 342 -5.09 27.94 12.48
C SER A 342 -5.34 26.62 11.73
N ALA A 343 -6.57 26.10 11.72
CA ALA A 343 -6.91 24.90 10.96
C ALA A 343 -6.76 25.09 9.44
N LEU A 344 -7.11 26.28 8.91
CA LEU A 344 -6.88 26.66 7.52
C LEU A 344 -5.38 26.71 7.18
N TRP A 345 -4.58 27.26 8.09
CA TRP A 345 -3.13 27.28 7.97
C TRP A 345 -2.56 25.87 8.01
N ASN A 346 -3.14 24.95 8.79
CA ASN A 346 -2.73 23.55 8.78
C ASN A 346 -3.01 22.85 7.44
N LEU A 347 -4.16 23.10 6.81
CA LEU A 347 -4.41 22.56 5.47
C LEU A 347 -3.44 23.11 4.42
N LYS A 348 -3.09 24.40 4.51
CA LYS A 348 -2.07 25.01 3.64
C LYS A 348 -0.68 24.40 3.84
N HIS A 349 -0.30 24.02 5.07
CA HIS A 349 0.98 23.35 5.31
C HIS A 349 1.00 22.00 4.56
N ILE A 350 -0.07 21.20 4.69
CA ILE A 350 -0.19 19.90 4.02
C ILE A 350 -0.14 20.07 2.50
N GLU A 351 -0.84 21.06 1.95
CA GLU A 351 -0.82 21.38 0.50
C GLU A 351 0.61 21.64 0.00
N ILE A 352 1.38 22.46 0.73
CA ILE A 352 2.76 22.80 0.35
C ILE A 352 3.68 21.58 0.47
N VAL A 353 3.59 20.86 1.58
CA VAL A 353 4.39 19.67 1.87
C VAL A 353 4.14 18.56 0.83
N MET A 354 2.88 18.28 0.51
CA MET A 354 2.50 17.31 -0.51
C MET A 354 2.99 17.73 -1.90
N MET A 355 2.80 19.00 -2.29
CA MET A 355 3.33 19.52 -3.55
C MET A 355 4.84 19.34 -3.63
N CYS A 356 5.56 19.62 -2.54
CA CYS A 356 7.01 19.44 -2.50
C CYS A 356 7.39 17.97 -2.66
N ARG A 357 6.71 17.06 -1.97
CA ARG A 357 6.94 15.61 -2.09
C ARG A 357 6.73 15.12 -3.53
N GLN A 358 5.64 15.52 -4.16
CA GLN A 358 5.34 15.21 -5.57
C GLN A 358 6.43 15.71 -6.52
N ILE A 359 7.06 16.85 -6.23
CA ILE A 359 8.19 17.35 -7.03
C ILE A 359 9.43 16.47 -6.86
N LEU A 360 9.76 16.08 -5.62
CA LEU A 360 10.92 15.23 -5.32
C LEU A 360 10.79 13.83 -5.92
N ASP A 361 9.58 13.28 -5.91
CA ASP A 361 9.26 11.97 -6.50
C ASP A 361 9.15 12.02 -8.04
N GLY A 362 9.22 13.21 -8.65
CA GLY A 362 9.12 13.40 -10.09
C GLY A 362 7.70 13.34 -10.66
N GLU A 363 6.68 13.30 -9.80
CA GLU A 363 5.27 13.31 -10.17
C GLU A 363 4.79 14.68 -10.66
N LEU A 364 5.39 15.75 -10.11
CA LEU A 364 5.13 17.12 -10.49
C LEU A 364 6.41 17.79 -10.98
N HIS A 365 6.35 18.45 -12.15
CA HIS A 365 7.49 19.21 -12.64
C HIS A 365 7.66 20.52 -11.85
N LYS A 366 8.87 20.74 -11.33
CA LYS A 366 9.29 22.01 -10.72
C LYS A 366 9.30 23.12 -11.78
N THR A 367 8.29 23.98 -11.80
CA THR A 367 8.27 25.15 -12.69
C THR A 367 9.16 26.29 -12.13
N PRO A 368 9.69 27.18 -12.99
CA PRO A 368 10.44 28.36 -12.52
C PRO A 368 9.62 29.31 -11.63
N GLU A 369 8.30 29.31 -11.78
CA GLU A 369 7.40 30.10 -10.92
C GLU A 369 7.29 29.50 -9.52
N ILE A 370 7.09 28.18 -9.41
CA ILE A 370 7.10 27.47 -8.12
C ILE A 370 8.44 27.71 -7.43
N HIS A 371 9.56 27.55 -8.15
CA HIS A 371 10.89 27.77 -7.57
C HIS A 371 11.06 29.18 -6.99
N ARG A 372 10.71 30.23 -7.75
CA ARG A 372 10.82 31.62 -7.29
C ARG A 372 9.93 31.92 -6.10
N ASN A 373 8.71 31.36 -6.08
CA ASN A 373 7.80 31.51 -4.95
C ASN A 373 8.38 30.88 -3.67
N LEU A 374 8.92 29.67 -3.76
CA LEU A 374 9.56 29.00 -2.61
C LEU A 374 10.80 29.77 -2.12
N VAL A 375 11.66 30.24 -3.03
CA VAL A 375 12.84 31.05 -2.67
C VAL A 375 12.43 32.38 -2.01
N SER A 376 11.38 33.04 -2.52
CA SER A 376 10.87 34.28 -1.93
C SER A 376 10.44 34.06 -0.48
N ILE A 377 9.71 32.97 -0.20
CA ILE A 377 9.25 32.63 1.14
C ILE A 377 10.44 32.36 2.06
N LEU A 378 11.39 31.53 1.64
CA LEU A 378 12.55 31.14 2.45
C LEU A 378 13.54 32.29 2.71
N THR A 379 13.49 33.37 1.93
CA THR A 379 14.46 34.48 2.05
C THR A 379 13.88 35.75 2.68
N SER A 380 12.55 35.82 2.82
CA SER A 380 11.84 36.91 3.48
C SER A 380 11.65 36.62 4.97
N GLU A 381 12.34 37.39 5.82
CA GLU A 381 12.17 37.32 7.29
C GLU A 381 10.74 37.63 7.73
N GLU A 382 10.06 38.55 7.04
CA GLU A 382 8.66 38.91 7.31
C GLU A 382 7.72 37.73 7.02
N GLN A 383 7.91 37.03 5.89
CA GLN A 383 7.09 35.87 5.54
C GLN A 383 7.36 34.67 6.45
N LEU A 384 8.63 34.37 6.76
CA LEU A 384 8.97 33.29 7.69
C LEU A 384 8.46 33.54 9.11
N THR A 385 8.57 34.79 9.60
CA THR A 385 8.03 35.15 10.93
C THR A 385 6.51 35.03 10.93
N SER A 386 5.84 35.51 9.88
CA SER A 386 4.39 35.36 9.73
C SER A 386 3.96 33.88 9.68
N LEU A 387 4.70 33.01 9.01
CA LEU A 387 4.42 31.57 8.98
C LEU A 387 4.65 30.92 10.34
N LYS A 388 5.74 31.28 11.03
CA LYS A 388 6.07 30.78 12.37
C LYS A 388 5.05 31.19 13.43
N GLU A 389 4.46 32.37 13.31
CA GLU A 389 3.39 32.85 14.20
C GLU A 389 2.05 32.16 13.93
N ARG A 390 1.83 31.63 12.72
CA ARG A 390 0.55 31.06 12.28
C ARG A 390 0.49 29.53 12.31
N TRP A 391 1.64 28.85 12.28
CA TRP A 391 1.75 27.39 12.30
C TRP A 391 2.24 26.88 13.66
N GLU A 392 1.79 25.68 14.01
CA GLU A 392 2.43 24.90 15.05
C GLU A 392 3.89 24.60 14.67
N GLU A 393 4.76 24.49 15.68
CA GLU A 393 6.21 24.34 15.47
C GLU A 393 6.56 23.17 14.53
N LYS A 394 5.89 22.02 14.69
CA LYS A 394 6.08 20.86 13.83
C LYS A 394 5.71 21.15 12.38
N SER A 395 4.51 21.67 12.13
CA SER A 395 4.03 22.03 10.78
C SER A 395 4.90 23.09 10.10
N PHE A 396 5.43 24.04 10.87
CA PHE A 396 6.39 25.01 10.38
C PHE A 396 7.69 24.34 9.92
N LEU A 397 8.25 23.44 10.73
CA LEU A 397 9.47 22.71 10.39
C LEU A 397 9.27 21.81 9.16
N ASP A 398 8.18 21.05 9.12
CA ASP A 398 7.83 20.17 7.99
C ASP A 398 7.79 20.97 6.68
N THR A 399 7.12 22.12 6.71
CA THR A 399 6.97 22.96 5.52
C THR A 399 8.28 23.61 5.10
N VAL A 400 9.06 24.13 6.05
CA VAL A 400 10.36 24.75 5.73
C VAL A 400 11.32 23.74 5.11
N TRP A 401 11.42 22.54 5.67
CA TRP A 401 12.29 21.50 5.13
C TRP A 401 11.80 20.94 3.78
N ALA A 402 10.48 20.83 3.59
CA ALA A 402 9.91 20.50 2.29
C ALA A 402 10.31 21.51 1.21
N MET A 403 10.18 22.81 1.50
CA MET A 403 10.54 23.88 0.58
C MET A 403 12.05 23.89 0.29
N ILE A 404 12.90 23.74 1.31
CA ILE A 404 14.36 23.68 1.15
C ILE A 404 14.75 22.53 0.22
N SER A 405 14.19 21.34 0.45
CA SER A 405 14.49 20.13 -0.32
C SER A 405 14.18 20.31 -1.80
N VAL A 406 13.05 20.93 -2.14
CA VAL A 406 12.72 21.26 -3.53
C VAL A 406 13.60 22.36 -4.10
N VAL A 407 13.93 23.40 -3.33
CA VAL A 407 14.73 24.54 -3.82
C VAL A 407 16.13 24.09 -4.25
N ILE A 408 16.75 23.15 -3.53
CA ILE A 408 18.06 22.59 -3.86
C ILE A 408 18.02 21.54 -4.99
N GLU A 409 16.84 21.13 -5.48
CA GLU A 409 16.71 20.33 -6.70
C GLU A 409 17.00 21.16 -7.97
N PRO A 410 17.68 20.60 -8.99
CA PRO A 410 17.85 21.30 -10.26
C PRO A 410 16.51 21.61 -10.95
N PRO A 411 16.43 22.67 -11.79
CA PRO A 411 17.50 23.60 -12.17
C PRO A 411 17.82 24.61 -11.06
N SER A 412 19.11 24.74 -10.72
CA SER A 412 19.64 25.47 -9.55
C SER A 412 20.05 26.93 -9.82
N ASN A 413 19.60 27.51 -10.93
CA ASN A 413 20.22 28.72 -11.50
C ASN A 413 19.88 30.03 -10.75
N GLU A 414 19.13 29.99 -9.63
CA GLU A 414 18.69 31.19 -8.90
C GLU A 414 18.82 31.08 -7.36
N ILE A 415 19.76 30.29 -6.83
CA ILE A 415 20.05 30.33 -5.37
C ILE A 415 20.88 31.59 -5.07
N ASN A 416 20.30 32.54 -4.35
CA ASN A 416 20.99 33.78 -3.98
C ASN A 416 22.06 33.55 -2.88
N GLN A 417 23.04 34.46 -2.76
CA GLN A 417 24.15 34.33 -1.80
C GLN A 417 23.67 34.27 -0.33
N LYS A 418 22.53 34.89 0.00
CA LYS A 418 21.94 34.84 1.36
C LYS A 418 21.50 33.41 1.68
N MET A 419 20.76 32.79 0.77
CA MET A 419 20.30 31.40 0.89
C MET A 419 21.47 30.42 0.93
N GLU A 420 22.51 30.64 0.11
CA GLU A 420 23.71 29.80 0.12
C GLU A 420 24.45 29.83 1.48
N ASN A 421 24.49 31.00 2.13
CA ASN A 421 25.06 31.13 3.47
C ASN A 421 24.21 30.40 4.54
N TYR A 422 22.88 30.49 4.46
CA TYR A 422 21.97 29.76 5.36
C TYR A 422 22.11 28.24 5.20
N ILE A 423 22.10 27.76 3.96
CA ILE A 423 22.27 26.35 3.60
C ILE A 423 23.61 25.80 4.14
N THR A 424 24.68 26.59 4.02
CA THR A 424 26.02 26.19 4.51
C THR A 424 26.08 26.09 6.05
N TYR A 425 25.30 26.89 6.77
CA TYR A 425 25.22 26.84 8.23
C TYR A 425 24.53 25.57 8.73
N TYR A 426 23.39 25.19 8.14
CA TYR A 426 22.68 23.95 8.51
C TYR A 426 23.48 22.67 8.24
N ALA A 427 24.37 22.69 7.24
CA ALA A 427 25.21 21.55 6.92
C ALA A 427 26.15 21.16 8.08
N SER A 428 26.60 22.13 8.90
CA SER A 428 27.42 21.85 10.09
C SER A 428 26.63 21.32 11.29
N ASP A 429 25.32 21.57 11.35
CA ASP A 429 24.49 21.12 12.48
C ASP A 429 24.16 19.62 12.40
N PHE A 430 24.27 19.01 11.21
CA PHE A 430 24.06 17.57 11.02
C PHE A 430 25.00 16.68 11.84
N SER A 431 26.20 17.17 12.19
CA SER A 431 27.13 16.39 13.03
C SER A 431 26.63 16.20 14.46
N ASN A 432 25.58 16.93 14.87
CA ASN A 432 24.99 16.90 16.21
C ASN A 432 23.60 16.24 16.25
N LEU A 433 23.08 15.75 15.10
CA LEU A 433 21.80 15.04 15.05
C LEU A 433 21.76 13.86 16.02
N GLN A 434 20.73 13.74 16.85
CA GLN A 434 20.60 12.57 17.72
C GLN A 434 20.38 11.30 16.89
N ILE A 435 21.00 10.20 17.32
CA ILE A 435 20.75 8.88 16.75
C ILE A 435 19.48 8.35 17.40
N ASN A 436 18.43 8.09 16.61
CA ASN A 436 17.20 7.45 17.09
C ASN A 436 17.17 5.98 16.64
N LEU A 437 17.01 5.09 17.61
CA LEU A 437 17.05 3.64 17.43
C LEU A 437 15.69 2.98 17.70
N ASP A 438 14.61 3.72 17.90
CA ASP A 438 13.28 3.13 18.13
C ASP A 438 12.84 2.26 16.93
N HIS A 439 12.63 0.97 17.18
CA HIS A 439 12.17 0.01 16.17
C HIS A 439 10.82 0.42 15.56
N LEU A 440 9.89 0.98 16.34
CA LEU A 440 8.58 1.38 15.82
C LEU A 440 8.65 2.63 14.95
N SER A 441 9.33 3.69 15.40
CA SER A 441 9.62 4.87 14.58
C SER A 441 10.26 4.45 13.27
N ARG A 442 11.23 3.53 13.33
CA ARG A 442 11.92 3.02 12.13
C ARG A 442 11.04 2.27 11.14
N CYS A 443 9.89 1.78 11.56
CA CYS A 443 8.88 1.12 10.73
C CYS A 443 7.76 2.06 10.25
N GLN A 444 7.74 3.34 10.66
CA GLN A 444 6.74 4.31 10.21
C GLN A 444 6.96 4.66 8.73
N SER A 445 5.88 4.67 7.94
CA SER A 445 5.86 4.94 6.50
C SER A 445 5.47 6.39 6.15
N TYR A 446 5.68 7.33 7.07
CA TYR A 446 5.26 8.72 6.89
C TYR A 446 6.34 9.52 6.15
N ASP A 447 6.07 9.95 4.91
CA ASP A 447 7.09 10.55 4.03
C ASP A 447 6.98 12.08 3.88
N ILE A 448 6.18 12.74 4.73
CA ILE A 448 5.78 14.15 4.58
C ILE A 448 6.14 15.05 5.77
N ASP A 449 7.00 14.62 6.66
CA ASP A 449 7.51 15.45 7.77
C ASP A 449 8.95 15.94 7.51
N ALA A 450 9.42 16.81 8.38
CA ALA A 450 10.72 17.45 8.30
C ALA A 450 11.86 16.43 8.12
N GLU A 451 11.83 15.31 8.85
CA GLU A 451 12.86 14.27 8.83
C GLU A 451 12.98 13.60 7.45
N ALA A 452 11.86 13.32 6.78
CA ALA A 452 11.86 12.73 5.44
C ALA A 452 12.47 13.69 4.40
N PHE A 453 12.08 14.96 4.45
CA PHE A 453 12.63 15.98 3.57
C PHE A 453 14.12 16.25 3.86
N LEU A 454 14.48 16.29 5.14
CA LEU A 454 15.86 16.40 5.59
C LEU A 454 16.74 15.29 5.02
N ALA A 455 16.27 14.04 5.06
CA ALA A 455 17.00 12.91 4.51
C ALA A 455 17.25 13.07 3.00
N HIS A 456 16.25 13.57 2.26
CA HIS A 456 16.40 13.88 0.83
C HIS A 456 17.39 15.03 0.58
N ALA A 457 17.33 16.09 1.40
CA ALA A 457 18.18 17.27 1.23
C ALA A 457 19.63 17.04 1.66
N ALA A 458 19.86 16.21 2.67
CA ALA A 458 21.12 16.09 3.38
C ALA A 458 22.34 15.87 2.46
N PRO A 459 22.35 14.94 1.48
CA PRO A 459 23.54 14.73 0.65
C PRO A 459 24.01 15.99 -0.09
N LYS A 460 23.08 16.79 -0.62
CA LYS A 460 23.38 18.05 -1.30
C LYS A 460 23.86 19.13 -0.36
N LEU A 461 23.31 19.18 0.85
CA LEU A 461 23.76 20.09 1.90
C LEU A 461 25.18 19.73 2.33
N LEU A 462 25.46 18.43 2.53
CA LEU A 462 26.75 17.92 2.96
C LEU A 462 27.87 18.16 1.95
N ARG A 463 27.57 18.27 0.66
CA ARG A 463 28.54 18.69 -0.37
C ARG A 463 29.18 20.06 -0.09
N ARG A 464 28.52 20.90 0.72
CA ARG A 464 28.98 22.24 1.11
C ARG A 464 29.82 22.24 2.38
N CYS A 465 29.97 21.11 3.05
CA CYS A 465 30.84 20.97 4.22
C CYS A 465 32.30 21.17 3.83
N LYS A 466 32.96 22.14 4.49
CA LYS A 466 34.38 22.48 4.21
C LYS A 466 35.38 21.51 4.85
N SER A 467 34.95 20.72 5.84
CA SER A 467 35.79 19.78 6.59
C SER A 467 35.37 18.35 6.29
N GLU A 468 36.33 17.50 5.91
CA GLU A 468 36.09 16.06 5.66
C GLU A 468 35.61 15.35 6.93
N THR A 469 36.11 15.74 8.11
CA THR A 469 35.69 15.20 9.40
C THR A 469 34.21 15.47 9.67
N LEU A 470 33.75 16.70 9.41
CA LEU A 470 32.34 17.09 9.59
C LEU A 470 31.45 16.40 8.56
N LEU A 471 31.89 16.30 7.31
CA LEU A 471 31.19 15.57 6.25
C LEU A 471 30.95 14.10 6.67
N ARG A 472 32.01 13.39 7.08
CA ARG A 472 31.93 11.99 7.50
C ARG A 472 31.05 11.80 8.73
N SER A 473 31.23 12.64 9.74
CA SER A 473 30.44 12.59 10.97
C SER A 473 28.94 12.78 10.69
N SER A 474 28.61 13.75 9.82
CA SER A 474 27.24 14.06 9.45
C SER A 474 26.63 12.99 8.54
N ALA A 475 27.38 12.47 7.57
CA ALA A 475 26.94 11.38 6.71
C ALA A 475 26.62 10.11 7.52
N PHE A 476 27.44 9.79 8.53
CA PHE A 476 27.18 8.68 9.44
C PHE A 476 25.86 8.84 10.22
N ARG A 477 25.58 10.04 10.73
CA ARG A 477 24.33 10.31 11.46
C ARG A 477 23.11 10.34 10.55
N CYS A 478 23.20 10.97 9.38
CA CYS A 478 22.11 10.98 8.39
C CYS A 478 21.80 9.58 7.84
N LEU A 479 22.82 8.73 7.68
CA LEU A 479 22.65 7.34 7.24
C LEU A 479 21.77 6.55 8.20
N ILE A 480 22.00 6.66 9.50
CA ILE A 480 21.20 5.92 10.49
C ILE A 480 19.74 6.40 10.45
N GLY A 481 19.52 7.69 10.20
CA GLY A 481 18.19 8.29 10.06
C GLY A 481 17.34 8.14 11.32
N VAL A 482 16.16 8.78 11.32
CA VAL A 482 15.14 8.48 12.33
C VAL A 482 14.38 7.22 11.92
N ARG A 483 14.13 7.05 10.62
CA ARG A 483 13.40 5.90 10.07
C ARG A 483 14.10 5.21 8.92
N ASN A 484 13.71 3.97 8.65
CA ASN A 484 14.26 3.22 7.52
C ASN A 484 13.87 3.82 6.16
N CYS A 485 12.67 4.40 6.04
CA CYS A 485 12.30 5.16 4.84
C CYS A 485 13.20 6.39 4.63
N ASP A 486 13.56 7.10 5.70
CA ASP A 486 14.49 8.23 5.65
C ASP A 486 15.89 7.77 5.24
N THR A 487 16.40 6.68 5.81
CA THR A 487 17.67 6.07 5.41
C THR A 487 17.66 5.72 3.92
N SER A 488 16.56 5.16 3.42
CA SER A 488 16.42 4.83 2.00
C SER A 488 16.41 6.08 1.11
N ALA A 489 15.66 7.11 1.50
CA ALA A 489 15.62 8.40 0.80
C ALA A 489 17.00 9.09 0.79
N PHE A 490 17.70 9.07 1.93
CA PHE A 490 19.06 9.56 2.05
C PHE A 490 20.01 8.82 1.10
N MET A 491 19.98 7.49 1.08
CA MET A 491 20.85 6.69 0.22
C MET A 491 20.56 6.91 -1.27
N ARG A 492 19.30 6.97 -1.69
CA ARG A 492 18.93 7.31 -3.08
C ARG A 492 19.46 8.68 -3.47
N SER A 493 19.27 9.69 -2.61
CA SER A 493 19.81 11.04 -2.88
C SER A 493 21.34 11.09 -2.80
N TRP A 494 21.97 10.29 -1.95
CA TRP A 494 23.42 10.22 -1.79
C TRP A 494 24.07 9.65 -3.05
N ILE A 495 23.57 8.51 -3.53
CA ILE A 495 24.03 7.87 -4.77
C ILE A 495 23.85 8.82 -5.95
N ARG A 496 22.71 9.52 -6.03
CA ARG A 496 22.45 10.50 -7.08
C ARG A 496 23.43 11.67 -7.07
N GLU A 497 23.85 12.13 -5.89
CA GLU A 497 24.72 13.31 -5.74
C GLU A 497 26.21 12.97 -5.85
N TYR A 498 26.65 11.88 -5.25
CA TYR A 498 28.07 11.50 -5.16
C TYR A 498 28.47 10.39 -6.15
N GLY A 499 27.52 9.57 -6.61
CA GLY A 499 27.81 8.35 -7.37
C GLY A 499 28.20 7.17 -6.48
N LEU A 500 28.08 5.96 -7.03
CA LEU A 500 28.52 4.72 -6.36
C LEU A 500 30.04 4.57 -6.36
N ASP A 501 30.74 5.09 -7.36
CA ASP A 501 32.19 5.03 -7.51
C ASP A 501 32.95 5.93 -6.51
N HIS A 502 32.24 6.85 -5.86
CA HIS A 502 32.83 7.74 -4.87
C HIS A 502 33.28 6.98 -3.61
N THR A 503 34.52 7.23 -3.17
CA THR A 503 35.15 6.52 -2.04
C THR A 503 34.35 6.59 -0.75
N LEU A 504 33.75 7.75 -0.44
CA LEU A 504 32.90 7.89 0.76
C LEU A 504 31.60 7.07 0.65
N THR A 505 31.05 6.88 -0.56
CA THR A 505 29.86 6.03 -0.77
C THR A 505 30.20 4.57 -0.48
N GLN A 506 31.36 4.12 -0.94
CA GLN A 506 31.90 2.79 -0.67
C GLN A 506 32.13 2.56 0.83
N GLU A 507 32.72 3.53 1.52
CA GLU A 507 32.90 3.48 2.97
C GLU A 507 31.57 3.46 3.75
N ILE A 508 30.55 4.20 3.28
CA ILE A 508 29.18 4.17 3.85
C ILE A 508 28.58 2.76 3.73
N ILE A 509 28.72 2.13 2.56
CA ILE A 509 28.23 0.76 2.35
C ILE A 509 29.01 -0.22 3.24
N ASN A 510 30.32 -0.05 3.38
CA ASN A 510 31.16 -0.91 4.22
C ASN A 510 30.87 -0.79 5.73
N VAL A 511 30.44 0.37 6.23
CA VAL A 511 30.05 0.52 7.65
C VAL A 511 28.62 0.04 7.93
N THR A 512 27.79 -0.14 6.90
CA THR A 512 26.37 -0.49 7.03
C THR A 512 26.14 -1.80 7.81
N PRO A 513 26.87 -2.91 7.56
CA PRO A 513 26.71 -4.14 8.34
C PRO A 513 27.03 -3.97 9.82
N TRP A 514 28.03 -3.14 10.15
CA TRP A 514 28.38 -2.84 11.54
C TRP A 514 27.24 -2.10 12.25
N ILE A 515 26.65 -1.10 11.57
CA ILE A 515 25.51 -0.35 12.09
C ILE A 515 24.32 -1.30 12.28
N ALA A 516 23.97 -2.10 11.28
CA ALA A 516 22.86 -3.05 11.35
C ALA A 516 23.00 -4.04 12.52
N ARG A 517 24.23 -4.52 12.78
CA ARG A 517 24.52 -5.38 13.93
C ARG A 517 24.37 -4.63 15.24
N LEU A 518 24.91 -3.41 15.31
CA LEU A 518 24.88 -2.61 16.53
C LEU A 518 23.45 -2.19 16.92
N ILE A 519 22.58 -1.90 15.94
CA ILE A 519 21.15 -1.66 16.16
C ILE A 519 20.52 -2.90 16.83
N ALA A 520 20.69 -4.07 16.23
CA ALA A 520 20.13 -5.31 16.75
C ALA A 520 20.62 -5.62 18.19
N LEU A 521 21.92 -5.48 18.45
CA LEU A 521 22.49 -5.65 19.79
C LEU A 521 21.95 -4.64 20.81
N THR A 522 21.75 -3.38 20.39
CA THR A 522 21.16 -2.34 21.25
C THR A 522 19.73 -2.72 21.64
N HIS A 523 18.90 -3.14 20.67
CA HIS A 523 17.52 -3.58 20.93
C HIS A 523 17.46 -4.76 21.90
N ILE A 524 18.35 -5.75 21.74
CA ILE A 524 18.41 -6.91 22.64
C ILE A 524 18.65 -6.47 24.09
N ILE A 525 19.61 -5.58 24.31
CA ILE A 525 19.97 -5.10 25.64
C ILE A 525 18.79 -4.33 26.25
N SER A 526 18.17 -3.43 25.48
CA SER A 526 17.03 -2.62 25.94
C SER A 526 15.79 -3.46 26.27
N TYR A 527 15.44 -4.44 25.42
CA TYR A 527 14.27 -5.31 25.62
C TYR A 527 14.37 -6.11 26.92
N ASN A 528 15.53 -6.69 27.21
CA ASN A 528 15.73 -7.49 28.43
C ASN A 528 15.64 -6.65 29.71
N GLN A 529 16.04 -5.39 29.64
CA GLN A 529 15.95 -4.49 30.78
C GLN A 529 14.51 -4.11 31.10
N ALA A 530 13.66 -3.94 30.08
CA ALA A 530 12.22 -3.76 30.27
C ALA A 530 11.59 -4.94 31.01
N ILE A 531 11.99 -6.16 30.67
CA ILE A 531 11.53 -7.38 31.35
C ILE A 531 12.01 -7.43 32.82
N LEU A 532 13.20 -6.92 33.12
CA LEU A 532 13.79 -6.94 34.46
C LEU A 532 13.24 -5.87 35.42
N GLN A 533 12.69 -4.76 34.90
CA GLN A 533 12.17 -3.65 35.72
C GLN A 533 10.71 -3.85 36.17
N GLU A 534 9.95 -4.78 35.57
CA GLU A 534 8.58 -5.09 35.98
C GLU A 534 8.53 -6.27 36.98
N ASP A 535 8.20 -5.95 38.23
CA ASP A 535 8.11 -6.91 39.34
C ASP A 535 6.80 -7.73 39.26
N THR A 536 6.95 -9.04 39.04
CA THR A 536 6.02 -10.16 39.33
C THR A 536 4.53 -10.12 38.92
N HIS A 537 4.15 -11.16 38.15
CA HIS A 537 2.82 -11.79 38.03
C HIS A 537 1.70 -11.04 37.30
N LEU A 538 1.90 -10.69 36.02
CA LEU A 538 0.93 -10.73 34.92
C LEU A 538 1.52 -9.93 33.74
N ILE A 539 2.51 -10.51 33.06
CA ILE A 539 3.07 -9.91 31.85
C ILE A 539 2.40 -10.64 30.68
N PRO A 540 1.66 -9.96 29.78
CA PRO A 540 1.28 -10.55 28.50
C PRO A 540 2.58 -10.91 27.76
N VAL A 541 2.57 -11.93 26.92
CA VAL A 541 3.75 -12.43 26.18
C VAL A 541 4.44 -11.35 25.30
N ILE A 542 3.92 -10.12 25.24
CA ILE A 542 4.47 -8.98 24.52
C ILE A 542 4.30 -7.72 25.39
N THR A 543 5.41 -7.11 25.83
CA THR A 543 5.41 -5.80 26.51
C THR A 543 5.00 -4.71 25.51
N PRO A 544 4.07 -3.79 25.85
CA PRO A 544 3.69 -2.68 24.98
C PRO A 544 4.90 -1.81 24.61
N PRO A 545 5.00 -1.35 23.34
CA PRO A 545 6.12 -0.54 22.87
C PRO A 545 6.35 0.74 23.68
N GLU A 546 5.30 1.34 24.26
CA GLU A 546 5.42 2.56 25.05
C GLU A 546 6.23 2.37 26.34
N ILE A 547 6.41 1.13 26.81
CA ILE A 547 7.24 0.77 27.98
C ILE A 547 8.72 0.69 27.57
N ILE A 548 9.00 0.16 26.39
CA ILE A 548 10.33 0.20 25.77
C ILE A 548 10.71 1.66 25.47
N ASP A 549 9.77 2.47 24.98
CA ASP A 549 9.96 3.92 24.74
C ASP A 549 10.20 4.70 26.03
N ARG A 550 9.52 4.34 27.14
CA ARG A 550 9.81 4.93 28.45
C ARG A 550 11.22 4.62 28.88
N ILE A 551 11.70 3.40 28.69
CA ILE A 551 13.04 2.98 29.11
C ILE A 551 14.13 3.55 28.19
N ILE A 552 13.90 3.60 26.87
CA ILE A 552 14.83 4.20 25.89
C ILE A 552 14.86 5.73 26.00
N SER A 553 13.73 6.42 26.18
CA SER A 553 13.73 7.88 26.39
C SER A 553 14.25 8.31 27.77
N LEU A 554 14.09 7.48 28.81
CA LEU A 554 14.71 7.67 30.12
C LEU A 554 16.21 7.27 30.12
N SER A 555 16.68 6.52 29.12
CA SER A 555 18.09 6.08 29.02
C SER A 555 19.08 7.18 28.62
N ASN A 556 18.68 8.46 28.62
CA ASN A 556 19.57 9.63 28.58
C ASN A 556 20.51 9.75 29.83
N GLY A 557 20.86 8.65 30.49
CA GLY A 557 21.78 8.65 31.63
C GLY A 557 22.16 7.30 32.27
N GLU A 558 21.58 6.16 31.88
CA GLU A 558 21.77 4.90 32.65
C GLU A 558 22.71 3.85 32.02
N TYR A 559 23.08 3.94 30.72
CA TYR A 559 23.95 2.95 30.05
C TYR A 559 25.01 3.59 29.13
N PRO A 560 26.11 4.11 29.71
CA PRO A 560 27.17 4.77 28.95
C PRO A 560 27.82 3.85 27.89
N GLU A 561 27.80 2.53 28.08
CA GLU A 561 28.45 1.55 27.21
C GLU A 561 27.83 1.53 25.80
N ILE A 562 26.52 1.68 25.68
CA ILE A 562 25.82 1.73 24.38
C ILE A 562 26.20 3.02 23.64
N GLN A 563 26.11 4.17 24.33
CA GLN A 563 26.46 5.47 23.76
C GLN A 563 27.94 5.55 23.37
N GLU A 564 28.83 5.00 24.19
CA GLU A 564 30.27 4.92 23.93
C GLU A 564 30.55 3.99 22.74
N THR A 565 29.82 2.89 22.59
CA THR A 565 29.95 1.99 21.44
C THR A 565 29.57 2.66 20.12
N TRP A 566 28.43 3.38 20.09
CA TRP A 566 28.04 4.18 18.92
C TRP A 566 29.05 5.27 18.59
N SER A 567 29.54 5.97 19.62
CA SER A 567 30.57 7.01 19.47
C SER A 567 31.89 6.43 18.95
N ASN A 568 32.27 5.24 19.41
CA ASN A 568 33.46 4.53 18.95
C ASN A 568 33.34 4.09 17.49
N LEU A 569 32.19 3.57 17.06
CA LEU A 569 31.96 3.21 15.65
C LEU A 569 32.01 4.45 14.75
N GLN A 570 31.34 5.53 15.15
CA GLN A 570 31.38 6.82 14.43
C GLN A 570 32.82 7.36 14.35
N SER A 571 33.57 7.32 15.45
CA SER A 571 34.97 7.76 15.50
C SER A 571 35.85 6.94 14.54
N LYS A 572 35.67 5.61 14.50
CA LYS A 572 36.38 4.75 13.55
C LYS A 572 36.04 5.08 12.09
N PHE A 573 34.77 5.36 11.79
CA PHE A 573 34.34 5.78 10.44
C PHE A 573 34.97 7.12 10.03
N VAL A 574 34.95 8.09 10.95
CA VAL A 574 35.53 9.42 10.73
C VAL A 574 37.04 9.36 10.55
N THR A 575 37.74 8.50 11.30
CA THR A 575 39.20 8.32 11.25
C THR A 575 39.67 7.33 10.17
N LYS A 576 38.75 6.73 9.40
CA LYS A 576 39.03 5.73 8.35
C LYS A 576 39.75 4.48 8.88
N THR A 577 39.42 4.08 10.09
CA THR A 577 40.01 2.91 10.76
C THR A 577 39.06 1.72 10.85
N ILE A 578 37.89 1.80 10.20
CA ILE A 578 36.96 0.67 10.12
C ILE A 578 37.58 -0.41 9.22
N PRO A 579 37.80 -1.62 9.72
CA PRO A 579 38.23 -2.72 8.89
C PRO A 579 37.07 -3.14 7.97
N GLU A 580 37.40 -3.54 6.75
CA GLU A 580 36.43 -4.17 5.87
C GLU A 580 36.05 -5.53 6.49
N LEU A 581 34.78 -5.65 6.88
CA LEU A 581 34.17 -6.93 7.25
C LEU A 581 33.18 -7.31 6.16
N SER A 582 33.10 -8.60 5.84
CA SER A 582 31.96 -9.07 5.06
C SER A 582 30.67 -8.93 5.86
N ILE A 583 29.52 -8.86 5.18
CA ILE A 583 28.21 -8.85 5.85
C ILE A 583 28.07 -10.09 6.75
N ILE A 584 28.64 -11.23 6.36
CA ILE A 584 28.61 -12.47 7.15
C ILE A 584 29.47 -12.32 8.42
N ASP A 585 30.67 -11.77 8.32
CA ASP A 585 31.55 -11.61 9.49
C ASP A 585 30.96 -10.64 10.52
N ALA A 586 30.19 -9.65 10.06
CA ALA A 586 29.48 -8.73 10.94
C ALA A 586 28.40 -9.43 11.80
N PHE A 587 27.92 -10.64 11.45
CA PHE A 587 27.08 -11.44 12.36
C PHE A 587 27.82 -11.79 13.65
N GLN A 588 29.10 -12.16 13.54
CA GLN A 588 29.89 -12.64 14.66
C GLN A 588 30.51 -11.50 15.45
N TRP A 589 30.44 -10.28 14.92
CA TRP A 589 30.94 -9.12 15.59
C TRP A 589 30.06 -8.72 16.79
N VAL A 590 30.72 -8.59 17.94
CA VAL A 590 30.15 -8.03 19.17
C VAL A 590 31.14 -7.00 19.71
N PRO A 591 30.73 -5.75 19.98
CA PRO A 591 31.58 -4.76 20.62
C PRO A 591 32.00 -5.21 22.02
N GLU A 592 33.30 -5.10 22.35
CA GLU A 592 33.84 -5.51 23.67
C GLU A 592 33.10 -4.86 24.84
N LEU A 593 32.71 -3.59 24.69
CA LEU A 593 31.96 -2.83 25.71
C LEU A 593 30.56 -3.40 25.98
N LEU A 594 29.95 -4.11 25.03
CA LEU A 594 28.61 -4.70 25.18
C LEU A 594 28.65 -6.16 25.66
N ILE A 595 29.81 -6.82 25.63
CA ILE A 595 29.95 -8.22 26.06
C ILE A 595 29.43 -8.43 27.49
N PRO A 596 29.81 -7.63 28.50
CA PRO A 596 29.33 -7.83 29.87
C PRO A 596 27.80 -7.68 30.00
N CYS A 597 27.20 -6.74 29.25
CA CYS A 597 25.75 -6.54 29.23
C CYS A 597 25.04 -7.76 28.61
N LEU A 598 25.57 -8.29 27.52
CA LEU A 598 25.01 -9.42 26.79
C LEU A 598 25.16 -10.74 27.58
N GLU A 599 26.28 -10.93 28.29
CA GLU A 599 26.49 -12.09 29.17
C GLU A 599 25.48 -12.17 30.33
N ILE A 600 24.97 -11.04 30.81
CA ILE A 600 23.88 -10.98 31.81
C ILE A 600 22.54 -11.37 31.17
N VAL A 601 22.31 -10.95 29.92
CA VAL A 601 21.06 -11.15 29.18
C VAL A 601 20.87 -12.61 28.72
N PHE A 602 21.91 -13.24 28.17
CA PHE A 602 21.79 -14.56 27.53
C PHE A 602 21.30 -15.70 28.44
N PRO A 603 21.70 -15.80 29.73
CA PRO A 603 21.20 -16.84 30.64
C PRO A 603 19.74 -16.67 31.05
N LEU A 604 19.21 -15.44 31.03
CA LEU A 604 17.83 -15.11 31.45
C LEU A 604 16.81 -15.39 30.33
N LEU A 605 17.22 -15.25 29.07
CA LEU A 605 16.45 -15.61 27.87
C LEU A 605 16.48 -17.12 27.61
N LYS A 606 16.05 -17.95 28.58
CA LYS A 606 16.02 -19.42 28.47
C LYS A 606 15.32 -19.97 27.22
N TYR A 607 14.48 -19.17 26.56
CA TYR A 607 13.70 -19.54 25.38
C TYR A 607 14.14 -18.87 24.06
N GLU A 608 15.01 -17.85 24.09
CA GLU A 608 15.34 -17.04 22.89
C GLU A 608 16.85 -16.72 22.71
N SER A 609 17.71 -17.05 23.67
CA SER A 609 19.13 -16.66 23.71
C SER A 609 19.96 -17.08 22.49
N HIS A 610 19.51 -18.06 21.70
CA HIS A 610 20.26 -18.60 20.57
C HIS A 610 20.00 -17.86 19.25
N ASN A 611 18.92 -17.07 19.16
CA ASN A 611 18.58 -16.28 17.97
C ASN A 611 19.40 -14.98 17.86
N PHE A 612 19.84 -14.45 18.99
CA PHE A 612 20.45 -13.12 19.09
C PHE A 612 21.94 -13.09 18.74
N ASN A 613 22.62 -14.24 18.82
CA ASN A 613 24.01 -14.34 18.37
C ASN A 613 24.16 -14.11 16.85
N ASN A 614 23.09 -14.29 16.06
CA ASN A 614 23.10 -14.19 14.60
C ASN A 614 21.98 -13.28 14.06
N CYS A 615 21.75 -12.11 14.66
CA CYS A 615 20.73 -11.16 14.23
C CYS A 615 21.32 -9.89 13.61
N PHE A 616 20.67 -9.42 12.54
CA PHE A 616 20.82 -8.09 11.96
C PHE A 616 19.49 -7.36 12.02
N ASP A 617 19.54 -6.03 12.07
CA ASP A 617 18.42 -5.22 11.63
C ASP A 617 18.34 -5.27 10.08
N TRP A 618 17.53 -6.20 9.57
CA TRP A 618 17.30 -6.36 8.14
C TRP A 618 16.58 -5.17 7.52
N ASN A 619 15.81 -4.44 8.32
CA ASN A 619 15.04 -3.30 7.84
C ASN A 619 15.98 -2.14 7.51
N PHE A 620 16.98 -1.89 8.37
CA PHE A 620 18.07 -0.96 8.10
C PHE A 620 18.94 -1.42 6.93
N LEU A 621 19.32 -2.70 6.87
CA LEU A 621 20.10 -3.24 5.74
C LEU A 621 19.36 -3.06 4.42
N ALA A 622 18.06 -3.38 4.37
CA ALA A 622 17.22 -3.21 3.20
C ALA A 622 17.15 -1.72 2.80
N ALA A 623 16.92 -0.83 3.77
CA ALA A 623 16.87 0.61 3.53
C ALA A 623 18.14 1.16 2.86
N VAL A 624 19.32 0.66 3.25
CA VAL A 624 20.59 1.10 2.67
C VAL A 624 20.93 0.39 1.36
N LEU A 625 20.78 -0.94 1.32
CA LEU A 625 21.30 -1.75 0.23
C LEU A 625 20.37 -1.81 -0.97
N ILE A 626 19.05 -1.74 -0.81
CA ILE A 626 18.11 -1.71 -1.96
C ILE A 626 18.45 -0.54 -2.91
N PRO A 627 18.58 0.73 -2.44
CA PRO A 627 19.00 1.83 -3.30
C PRO A 627 20.33 1.60 -4.05
N VAL A 628 21.27 0.87 -3.45
CA VAL A 628 22.57 0.53 -4.05
C VAL A 628 22.43 -0.55 -5.11
N LEU A 629 21.65 -1.59 -4.83
CA LEU A 629 21.40 -2.73 -5.73
C LEU A 629 20.51 -2.34 -6.93
N GLU A 630 19.69 -1.30 -6.77
CA GLU A 630 18.80 -0.71 -7.78
C GLU A 630 19.47 0.35 -8.67
N VAL A 631 20.80 0.48 -8.68
CA VAL A 631 21.46 1.42 -9.60
C VAL A 631 21.62 0.78 -10.99
N GLN A 632 21.28 1.53 -12.05
CA GLN A 632 21.49 1.08 -13.42
C GLN A 632 22.98 0.89 -13.72
N LEU A 633 23.32 -0.29 -14.24
CA LEU A 633 24.70 -0.72 -14.48
C LEU A 633 25.17 -0.28 -15.89
N ASP A 634 25.42 1.01 -16.06
CA ASP A 634 25.94 1.55 -17.33
C ASP A 634 27.48 1.49 -17.40
N ASN A 635 28.15 1.15 -16.29
CA ASN A 635 29.62 1.17 -16.13
C ASN A 635 30.13 -0.16 -15.54
N THR A 636 31.13 -0.76 -16.18
CA THR A 636 31.78 -2.01 -15.75
C THR A 636 32.38 -1.93 -14.34
N GLN A 637 32.85 -0.75 -13.90
CA GLN A 637 33.40 -0.57 -12.56
C GLN A 637 32.33 -0.70 -11.45
N ILE A 638 31.09 -0.28 -11.72
CA ILE A 638 29.99 -0.41 -10.75
C ILE A 638 29.59 -1.88 -10.64
N GLN A 639 29.64 -2.61 -11.76
CA GLN A 639 29.34 -4.04 -11.82
C GLN A 639 30.32 -4.89 -10.99
N ASP A 640 31.61 -4.54 -11.03
CA ASP A 640 32.67 -5.18 -10.24
C ASP A 640 32.46 -5.01 -8.73
N PHE A 641 31.72 -3.99 -8.30
CA PHE A 641 31.37 -3.76 -6.90
C PHE A 641 30.03 -4.39 -6.49
N ILE A 642 28.98 -4.23 -7.32
CA ILE A 642 27.64 -4.75 -7.01
C ILE A 642 27.61 -6.28 -6.98
N THR A 643 28.37 -6.96 -7.85
CA THR A 643 28.37 -8.43 -7.92
C THR A 643 28.88 -9.08 -6.62
N PRO A 644 30.04 -8.69 -6.06
CA PRO A 644 30.46 -9.14 -4.73
C PRO A 644 29.47 -8.79 -3.61
N LEU A 645 28.86 -7.61 -3.65
CA LEU A 645 27.88 -7.18 -2.64
C LEU A 645 26.62 -8.06 -2.67
N CYS A 646 26.06 -8.33 -3.85
CA CYS A 646 24.95 -9.27 -4.04
C CYS A 646 25.30 -10.65 -3.46
N ARG A 647 26.50 -11.15 -3.76
CA ARG A 647 26.97 -12.43 -3.22
C ARG A 647 27.00 -12.40 -1.69
N GLN A 648 27.52 -11.36 -1.07
CA GLN A 648 27.53 -11.24 0.38
C GLN A 648 26.11 -11.22 0.97
N VAL A 649 25.18 -10.45 0.39
CA VAL A 649 23.78 -10.39 0.86
C VAL A 649 23.10 -11.76 0.80
N LEU A 650 23.24 -12.47 -0.32
CA LEU A 650 22.63 -13.79 -0.51
C LEU A 650 23.18 -14.84 0.46
N PHE A 651 24.51 -14.92 0.60
CA PHE A 651 25.14 -15.85 1.54
C PHE A 651 24.75 -15.51 2.99
N THR A 652 24.72 -14.23 3.36
CA THR A 652 24.27 -13.77 4.69
C THR A 652 22.86 -14.22 4.99
N LEU A 653 21.91 -13.99 4.07
CA LEU A 653 20.51 -14.38 4.25
C LEU A 653 20.39 -15.90 4.47
N ILE A 654 21.06 -16.69 3.63
CA ILE A 654 21.00 -18.16 3.71
C ILE A 654 21.65 -18.69 5.00
N HIS A 655 22.80 -18.15 5.41
CA HIS A 655 23.46 -18.54 6.68
C HIS A 655 22.59 -18.20 7.88
N GLN A 656 21.93 -17.04 7.90
CA GLN A 656 21.01 -16.70 8.97
C GLN A 656 19.83 -17.67 9.04
N ARG A 657 19.24 -18.00 7.88
CA ARG A 657 18.11 -18.93 7.82
C ARG A 657 18.50 -20.33 8.28
N GLN A 658 19.72 -20.78 7.98
CA GLN A 658 20.30 -22.00 8.55
C GLN A 658 20.43 -21.93 10.08
N ALA A 659 20.94 -20.82 10.62
CA ALA A 659 21.09 -20.62 12.07
C ALA A 659 19.72 -20.64 12.78
N VAL A 660 18.73 -19.93 12.25
CA VAL A 660 17.36 -19.92 12.78
C VAL A 660 16.75 -21.33 12.73
N TYR A 661 16.84 -22.02 11.59
CA TYR A 661 16.36 -23.40 11.46
C TYR A 661 16.98 -24.32 12.52
N LEU A 662 18.30 -24.25 12.68
CA LEU A 662 19.06 -25.06 13.63
C LEU A 662 18.62 -24.84 15.08
N ASN A 663 18.27 -23.60 15.43
CA ASN A 663 17.84 -23.22 16.76
C ASN A 663 16.43 -23.74 17.10
N TYR A 664 15.54 -23.83 16.11
CA TYR A 664 14.13 -24.17 16.34
C TYR A 664 13.76 -25.62 16.00
N LYS A 665 14.65 -26.40 15.37
CA LYS A 665 14.37 -27.79 14.97
C LYS A 665 13.96 -28.71 16.13
N ASP A 666 14.52 -28.50 17.33
CA ASP A 666 14.32 -29.38 18.49
C ASP A 666 13.03 -29.03 19.28
N TYR A 667 12.37 -27.92 18.92
CA TYR A 667 11.14 -27.43 19.53
C TYR A 667 9.86 -27.98 18.88
N GLN A 668 9.97 -28.97 17.98
CA GLN A 668 8.82 -29.72 17.46
C GLN A 668 8.18 -30.57 18.58
N ARG A 669 7.24 -30.03 19.35
CA ARG A 669 6.37 -30.84 20.24
C ARG A 669 4.88 -30.49 20.16
N GLU A 670 4.13 -31.58 20.07
CA GLU A 670 2.71 -31.88 20.38
C GLU A 670 1.56 -31.04 19.78
N ASP A 671 1.72 -29.74 19.50
CA ASP A 671 0.61 -28.89 19.00
C ASP A 671 0.65 -28.62 17.48
N GLY A 672 1.61 -29.21 16.76
CA GLY A 672 1.72 -29.08 15.30
C GLY A 672 2.18 -27.70 14.79
N TYR A 673 2.42 -26.73 15.67
CA TYR A 673 2.91 -25.40 15.32
C TYR A 673 4.44 -25.36 15.36
N SER A 674 5.08 -25.03 14.24
CA SER A 674 6.53 -24.81 14.17
C SER A 674 6.84 -23.31 14.11
N PRO A 675 7.65 -22.76 15.03
CA PRO A 675 8.16 -21.39 14.95
C PRO A 675 9.30 -21.25 13.93
N VAL A 676 9.72 -22.33 13.26
CA VAL A 676 10.68 -22.25 12.16
C VAL A 676 10.02 -21.47 11.03
N ASN A 677 10.33 -20.18 10.95
CA ASN A 677 9.77 -19.19 10.04
C ASN A 677 9.43 -19.78 8.66
N THR A 678 8.13 -20.07 8.47
CA THR A 678 7.56 -20.60 7.23
C THR A 678 7.51 -19.54 6.11
N ARG A 679 8.05 -18.34 6.36
CA ARG A 679 8.07 -17.20 5.42
C ARG A 679 9.36 -16.39 5.56
N LEU A 680 9.70 -15.64 4.51
CA LEU A 680 10.68 -14.55 4.59
C LEU A 680 10.00 -13.33 5.23
N TYR A 681 10.71 -12.57 6.06
CA TYR A 681 10.24 -11.26 6.47
C TYR A 681 10.18 -10.34 5.24
N THR A 682 9.28 -9.36 5.25
CA THR A 682 9.07 -8.42 4.13
C THR A 682 10.41 -7.84 3.63
N ASP A 683 11.25 -7.39 4.54
CA ASP A 683 12.49 -6.69 4.21
C ASP A 683 13.57 -7.65 3.67
N GLN A 684 13.54 -8.92 4.12
CA GLN A 684 14.35 -9.99 3.57
C GLN A 684 13.91 -10.37 2.14
N SER A 685 12.61 -10.41 1.87
CA SER A 685 12.10 -10.63 0.50
C SER A 685 12.43 -9.44 -0.40
N GLN A 686 12.25 -8.20 0.07
CA GLN A 686 12.58 -7.00 -0.71
C GLN A 686 14.05 -6.93 -1.09
N ILE A 687 14.97 -7.16 -0.14
CA ILE A 687 16.41 -7.14 -0.43
C ILE A 687 16.83 -8.32 -1.33
N LEU A 688 16.22 -9.49 -1.15
CA LEU A 688 16.42 -10.66 -2.01
C LEU A 688 15.99 -10.36 -3.45
N ASN A 689 14.82 -9.74 -3.61
CA ASN A 689 14.29 -9.31 -4.90
C ASN A 689 15.22 -8.28 -5.54
N ALA A 690 15.64 -7.23 -4.83
CA ALA A 690 16.60 -6.25 -5.35
C ALA A 690 17.95 -6.90 -5.75
N ALA A 691 18.44 -7.85 -4.96
CA ALA A 691 19.68 -8.56 -5.25
C ALA A 691 19.60 -9.45 -6.49
N ILE A 692 18.41 -9.94 -6.87
CA ILE A 692 18.23 -10.89 -7.98
C ILE A 692 17.66 -10.23 -9.24
N THR A 693 16.58 -9.45 -9.10
CA THR A 693 15.72 -9.09 -10.23
C THR A 693 15.99 -7.71 -10.80
N PHE A 694 16.83 -6.85 -10.22
CA PHE A 694 16.93 -5.47 -10.73
C PHE A 694 17.48 -5.35 -12.16
N ASN A 695 18.44 -6.21 -12.55
CA ASN A 695 19.05 -6.17 -13.89
C ASN A 695 18.77 -7.46 -14.70
N PRO A 696 17.90 -7.41 -15.73
CA PRO A 696 17.56 -8.57 -16.57
C PRO A 696 18.75 -9.32 -17.16
N THR A 697 19.84 -8.62 -17.52
CA THR A 697 20.99 -9.23 -18.20
C THR A 697 21.86 -10.08 -17.25
N GLU A 698 21.73 -9.87 -15.93
CA GLU A 698 22.53 -10.54 -14.91
C GLU A 698 21.75 -11.56 -14.07
N VAL A 699 20.43 -11.63 -14.24
CA VAL A 699 19.55 -12.51 -13.45
C VAL A 699 20.07 -13.95 -13.44
N ALA A 700 20.52 -14.48 -14.58
CA ALA A 700 21.11 -15.82 -14.67
C ALA A 700 22.34 -15.98 -13.75
N ALA A 701 23.27 -15.02 -13.79
CA ALA A 701 24.46 -15.04 -12.96
C ALA A 701 24.10 -14.95 -11.45
N ARG A 702 23.16 -14.07 -11.11
CA ARG A 702 22.68 -13.88 -9.72
C ARG A 702 21.97 -15.12 -9.17
N ILE A 703 21.22 -15.84 -10.00
CA ILE A 703 20.62 -17.13 -9.62
C ILE A 703 21.69 -18.19 -9.39
N ASN A 704 22.73 -18.25 -10.23
CA ASN A 704 23.84 -19.17 -9.99
C ASN A 704 24.52 -18.89 -8.63
N ILE A 705 24.68 -17.61 -8.25
CA ILE A 705 25.20 -17.22 -6.93
C ILE A 705 24.24 -17.65 -5.80
N LEU A 706 22.92 -17.50 -5.97
CA LEU A 706 21.94 -17.98 -4.99
C LEU A 706 22.04 -19.51 -4.80
N ILE A 707 22.12 -20.27 -5.90
CA ILE A 707 22.28 -21.73 -5.83
C ILE A 707 23.62 -22.10 -5.17
N GLU A 708 24.68 -21.34 -5.43
CA GLU A 708 25.97 -21.51 -4.75
C GLU A 708 25.84 -21.28 -3.24
N ALA A 709 25.13 -20.23 -2.81
CA ALA A 709 24.85 -19.94 -1.40
C ALA A 709 24.01 -21.03 -0.73
N LEU A 710 22.99 -21.55 -1.42
CA LEU A 710 22.18 -22.68 -0.92
C LEU A 710 23.01 -23.97 -0.82
N LYS A 711 23.97 -24.19 -1.71
CA LYS A 711 24.90 -25.33 -1.66
C LYS A 711 25.97 -25.19 -0.58
N SER A 712 26.26 -23.98 -0.10
CA SER A 712 27.27 -23.77 0.94
C SER A 712 26.78 -24.08 2.35
N VAL A 713 25.48 -24.33 2.52
CA VAL A 713 24.86 -24.68 3.80
C VAL A 713 24.18 -26.04 3.74
N GLU A 714 24.09 -26.73 4.88
CA GLU A 714 23.33 -27.98 5.02
C GLU A 714 21.82 -27.70 5.21
N LEU A 715 21.25 -26.78 4.43
CA LEU A 715 19.83 -26.42 4.43
C LEU A 715 19.35 -26.17 3.00
N VAL A 716 18.32 -26.91 2.58
CA VAL A 716 17.54 -26.65 1.37
C VAL A 716 16.39 -25.71 1.72
N ASP A 717 16.55 -24.43 1.41
CA ASP A 717 15.54 -23.41 1.69
C ASP A 717 14.56 -23.24 0.53
N CYS A 718 13.48 -24.01 0.56
CA CYS A 718 12.47 -23.98 -0.49
C CYS A 718 11.66 -22.69 -0.48
N ILE A 719 11.56 -22.00 0.66
CA ILE A 719 10.86 -20.72 0.79
C ILE A 719 11.59 -19.64 0.00
N VAL A 720 12.91 -19.54 0.15
CA VAL A 720 13.73 -18.57 -0.62
C VAL A 720 13.62 -18.82 -2.12
N LEU A 721 13.76 -20.08 -2.56
CA LEU A 721 13.62 -20.41 -3.97
C LEU A 721 12.22 -20.10 -4.51
N SER A 722 11.18 -20.37 -3.71
CA SER A 722 9.79 -20.11 -4.04
C SER A 722 9.50 -18.61 -4.21
N ASP A 723 10.04 -17.76 -3.33
CA ASP A 723 9.96 -16.29 -3.42
C ASP A 723 10.63 -15.78 -4.70
N VAL A 724 11.84 -16.26 -4.98
CA VAL A 724 12.61 -15.86 -6.17
C VAL A 724 11.90 -16.22 -7.47
N VAL A 725 11.37 -17.44 -7.59
CA VAL A 725 10.66 -17.88 -8.81
C VAL A 725 9.36 -17.07 -9.01
N ASP A 726 8.67 -16.71 -7.94
CA ASP A 726 7.48 -15.86 -8.01
C ASP A 726 7.82 -14.43 -8.48
N THR A 727 8.82 -13.80 -7.87
CA THR A 727 9.26 -12.46 -8.27
C THR A 727 9.69 -12.46 -9.73
N LEU A 728 10.45 -13.47 -10.16
CA LEU A 728 10.84 -13.62 -11.56
C LEU A 728 9.63 -13.81 -12.48
N SER A 729 8.63 -14.59 -12.08
CA SER A 729 7.40 -14.76 -12.84
C SER A 729 6.66 -13.44 -13.05
N TYR A 730 6.67 -12.56 -12.04
CA TYR A 730 6.11 -11.22 -12.14
C TYR A 730 6.95 -10.30 -13.04
N CYS A 731 8.27 -10.28 -12.85
CA CYS A 731 9.19 -9.45 -13.62
C CYS A 731 9.19 -9.82 -15.12
N VAL A 732 9.07 -11.11 -15.46
CA VAL A 732 9.00 -11.57 -16.85
C VAL A 732 7.81 -10.97 -17.61
N VAL A 733 6.68 -10.74 -16.94
CA VAL A 733 5.55 -10.03 -17.56
C VAL A 733 5.92 -8.58 -17.88
N GLN A 734 6.55 -7.87 -16.94
CA GLN A 734 6.97 -6.48 -17.13
C GLN A 734 8.10 -6.30 -18.16
N TRP A 735 9.01 -7.27 -18.27
CA TRP A 735 10.15 -7.21 -19.18
C TRP A 735 9.82 -7.68 -20.59
N SER A 736 8.77 -8.49 -20.75
CA SER A 736 8.32 -8.93 -22.07
C SER A 736 7.92 -7.76 -22.98
N SER A 737 7.47 -6.63 -22.42
CA SER A 737 7.16 -5.41 -23.17
C SER A 737 8.39 -4.61 -23.62
N SER A 738 9.58 -4.83 -23.06
CA SER A 738 10.78 -4.02 -23.34
C SER A 738 11.79 -4.67 -24.29
N SER A 739 11.52 -5.88 -24.82
CA SER A 739 12.42 -6.66 -25.70
C SER A 739 13.77 -7.09 -25.09
N ILE A 740 13.97 -6.89 -23.78
CA ILE A 740 15.25 -7.12 -23.08
C ILE A 740 15.50 -8.62 -22.79
N ILE A 741 14.45 -9.46 -22.77
CA ILE A 741 14.56 -10.86 -22.35
C ILE A 741 14.33 -11.82 -23.52
N ASP A 742 15.30 -12.72 -23.70
CA ASP A 742 15.24 -13.83 -24.64
C ASP A 742 14.93 -15.17 -23.93
N ASN A 743 14.39 -16.11 -24.69
CA ASN A 743 13.94 -17.45 -24.27
C ASN A 743 15.06 -18.24 -23.58
N SER A 744 16.31 -17.96 -23.97
CA SER A 744 17.51 -18.56 -23.41
C SER A 744 17.66 -18.28 -21.90
N LEU A 745 17.29 -17.09 -21.43
CA LEU A 745 17.37 -16.71 -20.02
C LEU A 745 16.35 -17.48 -19.18
N ILE A 746 15.08 -17.50 -19.59
CA ILE A 746 14.01 -18.19 -18.85
C ILE A 746 14.28 -19.69 -18.78
N ASN A 747 14.74 -20.27 -19.89
CA ASN A 747 15.15 -21.67 -19.91
C ASN A 747 16.31 -21.94 -18.95
N HIS A 748 17.30 -21.05 -18.93
CA HIS A 748 18.44 -21.16 -18.02
C HIS A 748 17.97 -21.13 -16.56
N ILE A 749 17.12 -20.18 -16.19
CA ILE A 749 16.55 -20.05 -14.84
C ILE A 749 15.83 -21.33 -14.43
N ALA A 750 14.86 -21.77 -15.23
CA ALA A 750 14.05 -22.94 -14.91
C ALA A 750 14.90 -24.22 -14.86
N CYS A 751 15.84 -24.39 -15.80
CA CYS A 751 16.74 -25.54 -15.80
C CYS A 751 17.75 -25.52 -14.66
N THR A 752 18.26 -24.36 -14.25
CA THR A 752 19.24 -24.25 -13.17
C THR A 752 18.60 -24.56 -11.83
N VAL A 753 17.45 -23.95 -11.52
CA VAL A 753 16.71 -24.25 -10.28
C VAL A 753 16.21 -25.71 -10.31
N GLY A 754 15.64 -26.17 -11.42
CA GLY A 754 15.20 -27.55 -11.57
C GLY A 754 16.32 -28.57 -11.42
N LYS A 755 17.51 -28.28 -11.96
CA LYS A 755 18.70 -29.16 -11.80
C LYS A 755 19.14 -29.23 -10.35
N TYR A 756 19.14 -28.11 -9.63
CA TYR A 756 19.45 -28.10 -8.20
C TYR A 756 18.46 -28.98 -7.41
N LEU A 757 17.15 -28.82 -7.63
CA LEU A 757 16.12 -29.65 -6.98
C LEU A 757 16.23 -31.13 -7.34
N PHE A 758 16.55 -31.43 -8.60
CA PHE A 758 16.75 -32.81 -9.08
C PHE A 758 17.99 -33.46 -8.45
N GLU A 759 19.09 -32.72 -8.29
CA GLU A 759 20.30 -33.19 -7.60
C GLU A 759 19.99 -33.55 -6.14
N LEU A 760 19.15 -32.77 -5.45
CA LEU A 760 18.77 -33.00 -4.05
C LEU A 760 17.94 -34.28 -3.85
N ARG A 761 17.02 -34.60 -4.78
CA ARG A 761 16.24 -35.85 -4.71
C ARG A 761 17.15 -37.09 -4.76
N ASN A 762 18.21 -37.05 -5.57
CA ASN A 762 19.15 -38.16 -5.69
C ASN A 762 20.12 -38.26 -4.50
N GLN A 763 20.04 -37.32 -3.54
CA GLN A 763 20.82 -37.28 -2.31
C GLN A 763 19.97 -37.68 -1.08
N GLU A 764 18.87 -38.44 -1.28
CA GLU A 764 17.96 -38.94 -0.23
C GLU A 764 18.64 -39.70 0.94
N ASP A 765 19.93 -40.07 0.81
CA ASP A 765 20.77 -40.64 1.89
C ASP A 765 21.64 -39.61 2.66
N SER A 766 21.50 -38.31 2.39
CA SER A 766 22.30 -37.26 3.02
C SER A 766 21.55 -36.54 4.15
N ASN A 767 22.27 -36.07 5.17
CA ASN A 767 21.76 -35.31 6.32
C ASN A 767 21.13 -33.93 5.96
N LEU A 768 20.74 -33.70 4.71
CA LEU A 768 20.20 -32.44 4.22
C LEU A 768 18.85 -32.13 4.87
N ARG A 769 18.72 -30.90 5.34
CA ARG A 769 17.52 -30.39 6.02
C ARG A 769 16.69 -29.58 5.04
N PHE A 770 15.37 -29.75 5.05
CA PHE A 770 14.45 -29.03 4.18
C PHE A 770 13.66 -28.01 4.98
N LEU A 771 13.52 -26.80 4.42
CA LEU A 771 12.64 -25.77 4.91
C LEU A 771 11.64 -25.38 3.80
N GLY A 772 10.37 -25.70 4.00
CA GLY A 772 9.32 -25.60 2.96
C GLY A 772 9.22 -26.86 2.09
N GLU A 773 8.35 -26.83 1.08
CA GLU A 773 8.10 -27.98 0.19
C GLU A 773 8.74 -27.78 -1.19
N THR A 774 9.42 -28.81 -1.70
CA THR A 774 10.01 -28.78 -3.06
C THR A 774 8.94 -28.75 -4.16
N ARG A 775 7.77 -29.34 -3.90
CA ARG A 775 6.60 -29.32 -4.79
C ARG A 775 6.20 -27.90 -5.18
N ASP A 776 6.15 -26.99 -4.20
CA ASP A 776 5.76 -25.60 -4.43
C ASP A 776 6.67 -24.91 -5.46
N ILE A 777 7.97 -25.20 -5.41
CA ILE A 777 8.93 -24.64 -6.36
C ILE A 777 8.71 -25.24 -7.76
N TRP A 778 8.50 -26.55 -7.86
CA TRP A 778 8.21 -27.19 -9.15
C TRP A 778 6.94 -26.62 -9.78
N GLU A 779 5.89 -26.39 -8.98
CA GLU A 779 4.68 -25.72 -9.45
C GLU A 779 4.94 -24.32 -9.99
N LYS A 780 5.75 -23.53 -9.29
CA LYS A 780 6.11 -22.16 -9.70
C LYS A 780 7.01 -22.13 -10.94
N LEU A 781 7.90 -23.11 -11.10
CA LEU A 781 8.71 -23.26 -12.32
C LEU A 781 7.84 -23.59 -13.54
N ILE A 782 6.84 -24.45 -13.38
CA ILE A 782 5.85 -24.74 -14.43
C ILE A 782 5.05 -23.47 -14.76
N ASP A 783 4.60 -22.73 -13.75
CA ASP A 783 3.85 -21.48 -13.95
C ASP A 783 4.69 -20.38 -14.62
N LEU A 784 5.99 -20.28 -14.30
CA LEU A 784 6.93 -19.35 -14.94
C LEU A 784 7.02 -19.62 -16.45
N LEU A 785 7.22 -20.88 -16.85
CA LEU A 785 7.28 -21.29 -18.25
C LEU A 785 5.95 -21.05 -18.97
N TRP A 786 4.84 -21.32 -18.29
CA TRP A 786 3.49 -21.12 -18.83
C TRP A 786 3.11 -19.64 -18.98
N LYS A 787 3.26 -18.80 -17.96
CA LYS A 787 2.90 -17.37 -18.00
C LYS A 787 3.66 -16.63 -19.10
N TRP A 788 4.94 -16.94 -19.28
CA TRP A 788 5.73 -16.34 -20.36
C TRP A 788 5.16 -16.64 -21.75
N SER A 789 4.67 -17.87 -21.94
CA SER A 789 4.16 -18.32 -23.23
C SER A 789 2.80 -17.70 -23.61
N GLN A 790 1.96 -17.33 -22.63
CA GLN A 790 0.70 -16.63 -22.91
C GLN A 790 0.91 -15.20 -23.45
N ASN A 791 2.01 -14.54 -23.07
CA ASN A 791 2.28 -13.15 -23.42
C ASN A 791 2.99 -12.99 -24.79
N ASN A 792 3.37 -14.09 -25.45
CA ASN A 792 4.13 -14.07 -26.70
C ASN A 792 3.50 -14.98 -27.77
N ILE A 793 2.26 -14.67 -28.18
CA ILE A 793 1.49 -15.45 -29.16
C ILE A 793 2.24 -15.65 -30.49
N GLU A 794 3.06 -14.67 -30.91
CA GLU A 794 3.89 -14.77 -32.12
C GLU A 794 5.06 -15.76 -32.00
N LYS A 795 5.33 -16.30 -30.80
CA LYS A 795 6.44 -17.24 -30.49
C LYS A 795 5.97 -18.57 -29.88
N ALA A 796 4.73 -18.98 -30.09
CA ALA A 796 4.15 -20.23 -29.58
C ALA A 796 5.06 -21.46 -29.76
N THR A 797 5.68 -21.63 -30.93
CA THR A 797 6.63 -22.73 -31.21
C THR A 797 7.83 -22.75 -30.27
N GLN A 798 8.34 -21.59 -29.88
CA GLN A 798 9.51 -21.48 -29.01
C GLN A 798 9.14 -21.79 -27.55
N ALA A 799 7.94 -21.41 -27.11
CA ALA A 799 7.41 -21.80 -25.81
C ALA A 799 7.19 -23.31 -25.68
N ASP A 800 6.69 -23.94 -26.74
CA ASP A 800 6.55 -25.39 -26.85
C ASP A 800 7.91 -26.09 -26.71
N GLU A 801 8.95 -25.59 -27.39
CA GLU A 801 10.33 -26.11 -27.27
C GLU A 801 10.91 -25.97 -25.85
N LEU A 802 10.64 -24.86 -25.16
CA LEU A 802 11.09 -24.65 -23.77
C LEU A 802 10.46 -25.66 -22.81
N LEU A 803 9.14 -25.85 -22.90
CA LEU A 803 8.42 -26.82 -22.07
C LEU A 803 8.85 -28.25 -22.38
N VAL A 804 9.09 -28.59 -23.65
CA VAL A 804 9.65 -29.89 -24.06
C VAL A 804 11.02 -30.11 -23.44
N ASN A 805 11.92 -29.12 -23.52
CA ASN A 805 13.27 -29.21 -22.95
C ASN A 805 13.22 -29.39 -21.43
N PHE A 806 12.39 -28.59 -20.73
CA PHE A 806 12.23 -28.69 -19.29
C PHE A 806 11.63 -30.04 -18.87
N PHE A 807 10.51 -30.45 -19.48
CA PHE A 807 9.84 -31.70 -19.15
C PHE A 807 10.69 -32.92 -19.47
N SER A 808 11.39 -32.95 -20.61
CA SER A 808 12.30 -34.07 -20.95
C SER A 808 13.38 -34.30 -19.90
N ARG A 809 13.87 -33.24 -19.24
CA ARG A 809 14.90 -33.32 -18.19
C ARG A 809 14.38 -33.75 -16.83
N PHE A 810 13.13 -33.41 -16.50
CA PHE A 810 12.62 -33.52 -15.12
C PHE A 810 11.35 -34.37 -14.97
N HIS A 811 10.89 -35.03 -16.02
CA HIS A 811 9.66 -35.86 -15.98
C HIS A 811 9.66 -36.92 -14.86
N ASP A 812 10.82 -37.47 -14.49
CA ASP A 812 10.98 -38.43 -13.38
C ASP A 812 10.58 -37.88 -12.01
N VAL A 813 10.55 -36.55 -11.84
CA VAL A 813 10.12 -35.86 -10.61
C VAL A 813 8.72 -35.30 -10.77
N LEU A 814 8.40 -34.79 -11.97
CA LEU A 814 7.12 -34.13 -12.23
C LEU A 814 5.95 -35.12 -12.33
N LEU A 815 6.17 -36.33 -12.86
CA LEU A 815 5.10 -37.30 -13.07
C LEU A 815 4.65 -38.04 -11.80
N PRO A 816 5.53 -38.39 -10.83
CA PRO A 816 5.05 -39.04 -9.61
C PRO A 816 4.06 -38.20 -8.78
N ASP A 817 4.18 -36.87 -8.80
CA ASP A 817 3.33 -35.95 -8.05
C ASP A 817 2.06 -35.58 -8.84
N TRP A 818 0.88 -35.89 -8.29
CA TRP A 818 -0.40 -35.67 -8.96
C TRP A 818 -0.76 -34.19 -9.13
N VAL A 819 -0.31 -33.31 -8.24
CA VAL A 819 -0.58 -31.86 -8.34
C VAL A 819 0.22 -31.27 -9.50
N LEU A 820 1.48 -31.68 -9.65
CA LEU A 820 2.32 -31.30 -10.79
C LEU A 820 1.73 -31.83 -12.11
N ARG A 821 1.24 -33.07 -12.14
CA ARG A 821 0.55 -33.64 -13.32
C ARG A 821 -0.67 -32.81 -13.73
N ILE A 822 -1.51 -32.38 -12.78
CA ILE A 822 -2.65 -31.49 -13.07
C ILE A 822 -2.20 -30.22 -13.78
N LYS A 823 -1.12 -29.58 -13.33
CA LYS A 823 -0.58 -28.39 -13.99
C LYS A 823 -0.10 -28.69 -15.41
N LEU A 824 0.65 -29.78 -15.60
CA LEU A 824 1.09 -30.21 -16.93
C LEU A 824 -0.09 -30.49 -17.88
N TYR A 825 -1.18 -31.08 -17.37
CA TYR A 825 -2.38 -31.34 -18.17
C TYR A 825 -3.10 -30.04 -18.56
N ARG A 826 -3.19 -29.05 -17.66
CA ARG A 826 -3.74 -27.72 -17.98
C ARG A 826 -2.96 -27.05 -19.11
N ILE A 827 -1.63 -27.17 -19.10
CA ILE A 827 -0.76 -26.67 -20.17
C ILE A 827 -1.01 -27.44 -21.47
N GLY A 828 -1.01 -28.77 -21.39
CA GLY A 828 -1.18 -29.66 -22.54
C GLY A 828 -2.50 -29.46 -23.29
N ARG A 829 -3.52 -28.92 -22.62
CA ARG A 829 -4.84 -28.60 -23.21
C ARG A 829 -4.80 -27.42 -24.20
N SER A 830 -3.82 -26.53 -24.15
CA SER A 830 -3.76 -25.42 -25.11
C SER A 830 -3.29 -25.90 -26.48
N THR A 831 -3.96 -25.51 -27.56
CA THR A 831 -3.65 -25.86 -28.96
C THR A 831 -2.18 -25.64 -29.34
N ASP A 832 -1.51 -24.70 -28.69
CA ASP A 832 -0.20 -24.18 -29.08
C ASP A 832 0.99 -25.10 -28.72
N TYR A 833 0.79 -26.08 -27.83
CA TYR A 833 1.87 -26.94 -27.26
C TYR A 833 1.91 -28.35 -27.85
N LYS A 834 2.05 -28.41 -29.17
CA LYS A 834 1.95 -29.65 -29.93
C LYS A 834 3.07 -30.65 -29.64
N GLN A 835 4.32 -30.20 -29.57
CA GLN A 835 5.47 -31.05 -29.29
C GLN A 835 5.45 -31.54 -27.83
N PHE A 836 5.09 -30.66 -26.90
CA PHE A 836 4.91 -31.01 -25.50
C PHE A 836 3.84 -32.10 -25.32
N ARG A 837 2.67 -32.00 -25.97
CA ARG A 837 1.65 -33.06 -25.95
C ARG A 837 2.19 -34.41 -26.42
N ARG A 838 2.95 -34.44 -27.53
CA ARG A 838 3.56 -35.67 -28.05
C ARG A 838 4.52 -36.30 -27.05
N LEU A 839 5.36 -35.47 -26.41
CA LEU A 839 6.31 -35.93 -25.41
C LEU A 839 5.56 -36.45 -24.17
N LEU A 840 4.65 -35.67 -23.60
CA LEU A 840 3.81 -36.05 -22.46
C LEU A 840 3.09 -37.37 -22.70
N PHE A 841 2.46 -37.54 -23.86
CA PHE A 841 1.82 -38.80 -24.25
C PHE A 841 2.81 -39.98 -24.25
N THR A 842 3.95 -39.81 -24.90
CA THR A 842 4.98 -40.87 -24.99
C THR A 842 5.52 -41.24 -23.61
N THR A 843 5.74 -40.25 -22.74
CA THR A 843 6.25 -40.47 -21.39
C THR A 843 5.22 -41.11 -20.47
N LEU A 844 3.93 -40.77 -20.59
CA LEU A 844 2.84 -41.42 -19.84
C LEU A 844 2.71 -42.90 -20.21
N ILE A 845 2.86 -43.25 -21.49
CA ILE A 845 2.87 -44.65 -21.94
C ILE A 845 4.03 -45.44 -21.34
N GLN A 846 5.20 -44.80 -21.20
CA GLN A 846 6.37 -45.42 -20.56
C GLN A 846 6.19 -45.56 -19.04
N ASN A 847 5.31 -44.76 -18.43
CA ASN A 847 5.11 -44.67 -16.99
C ASN A 847 3.62 -44.83 -16.60
N GLN A 848 2.97 -45.89 -17.07
CA GLN A 848 1.54 -46.16 -16.84
C GLN A 848 1.15 -46.15 -15.35
N ASN A 849 2.07 -46.48 -14.45
CA ASN A 849 1.85 -46.44 -13.00
C ASN A 849 1.48 -45.05 -12.45
N HIS A 850 1.70 -43.97 -13.22
CA HIS A 850 1.34 -42.60 -12.84
C HIS A 850 0.02 -42.11 -13.45
N LEU A 851 -0.72 -42.98 -14.16
CA LEU A 851 -2.04 -42.65 -14.65
C LEU A 851 -3.05 -42.51 -13.49
N PRO A 852 -4.08 -41.65 -13.64
CA PRO A 852 -5.09 -41.45 -12.62
C PRO A 852 -5.77 -42.77 -12.27
N SER A 853 -5.81 -43.11 -10.98
CA SER A 853 -6.43 -44.37 -10.50
C SER A 853 -7.88 -44.21 -10.04
N ARG A 854 -8.41 -42.99 -10.04
CA ARG A 854 -9.77 -42.66 -9.60
C ARG A 854 -10.33 -41.49 -10.40
N ARG A 855 -11.66 -41.41 -10.51
CA ARG A 855 -12.38 -40.28 -11.09
C ARG A 855 -12.19 -39.00 -10.26
N ASN A 856 -11.47 -38.04 -10.81
CA ASN A 856 -11.19 -36.73 -10.22
C ASN A 856 -10.84 -35.70 -11.33
N ASP A 857 -10.54 -34.47 -10.92
CA ASP A 857 -10.12 -33.37 -11.80
C ASP A 857 -8.91 -33.74 -12.68
N GLU A 858 -7.97 -34.53 -12.15
CA GLU A 858 -6.80 -34.99 -12.89
C GLU A 858 -7.19 -35.89 -14.08
N SER A 859 -8.05 -36.88 -13.84
CA SER A 859 -8.54 -37.80 -14.88
C SER A 859 -9.34 -37.08 -15.97
N GLU A 860 -10.14 -36.08 -15.60
CA GLU A 860 -10.90 -35.27 -16.54
C GLU A 860 -9.97 -34.39 -17.40
N LEU A 861 -8.99 -33.74 -16.78
CA LEU A 861 -8.01 -32.93 -17.49
C LEU A 861 -7.19 -33.77 -18.48
N LEU A 862 -6.79 -35.00 -18.10
CA LEU A 862 -6.08 -35.89 -19.01
C LEU A 862 -6.93 -36.26 -20.22
N VAL A 863 -8.23 -36.55 -20.04
CA VAL A 863 -9.15 -36.79 -21.17
C VAL A 863 -9.23 -35.56 -22.08
N GLN A 864 -9.32 -34.36 -21.53
CA GLN A 864 -9.33 -33.11 -22.31
C GLN A 864 -8.04 -32.93 -23.12
N VAL A 865 -6.87 -33.25 -22.54
CA VAL A 865 -5.58 -33.21 -23.26
C VAL A 865 -5.54 -34.21 -24.40
N LEU A 866 -6.04 -35.44 -24.20
CA LEU A 866 -6.08 -36.46 -25.24
C LEU A 866 -7.06 -36.09 -26.36
N ALA A 867 -8.19 -35.47 -26.03
CA ALA A 867 -9.15 -34.95 -27.01
C ALA A 867 -8.48 -33.86 -27.89
N GLU A 868 -7.84 -32.88 -27.26
CA GLU A 868 -7.13 -31.83 -27.98
C GLU A 868 -5.97 -32.40 -28.82
N PHE A 869 -5.28 -33.43 -28.30
CA PHE A 869 -4.20 -34.10 -29.03
C PHE A 869 -4.72 -34.80 -30.29
N TRP A 870 -5.88 -35.46 -30.17
CA TRP A 870 -6.56 -36.08 -31.30
C TRP A 870 -6.98 -35.02 -32.34
N ASP A 871 -7.68 -33.98 -31.91
CA ASP A 871 -8.20 -32.95 -32.81
C ASP A 871 -7.08 -32.19 -33.54
N SER A 872 -6.03 -31.79 -32.81
CA SER A 872 -4.92 -30.98 -33.37
C SER A 872 -3.83 -31.80 -34.09
N ASP A 873 -3.71 -33.11 -33.83
CA ASP A 873 -2.59 -33.92 -34.34
C ASP A 873 -2.86 -35.42 -34.60
N HIS A 874 -4.10 -35.82 -34.88
CA HIS A 874 -4.44 -37.23 -35.21
C HIS A 874 -3.55 -37.85 -36.30
N LYS A 875 -3.09 -37.09 -37.30
CA LYS A 875 -2.21 -37.62 -38.36
C LYS A 875 -0.89 -38.20 -37.82
N TRP A 876 -0.35 -37.61 -36.76
CA TRP A 876 0.87 -38.12 -36.12
C TRP A 876 0.62 -39.42 -35.34
N ILE A 877 -0.55 -39.51 -34.70
CA ILE A 877 -1.01 -40.70 -33.97
C ILE A 877 -1.23 -41.85 -34.97
N MET A 878 -1.97 -41.58 -36.05
CA MET A 878 -2.27 -42.53 -37.12
C MET A 878 -1.04 -42.93 -37.95
N GLY A 879 0.00 -42.09 -37.97
CA GLY A 879 1.23 -42.36 -38.70
C GLY A 879 2.02 -43.59 -38.22
N LYS A 880 1.71 -44.14 -37.03
CA LYS A 880 2.26 -45.42 -36.54
C LYS A 880 1.21 -46.21 -35.77
N GLN A 881 0.95 -47.45 -36.19
CA GLN A 881 -0.03 -48.33 -35.52
C GLN A 881 0.21 -48.51 -34.01
N ALA A 882 1.48 -48.52 -33.58
CA ALA A 882 1.83 -48.59 -32.16
C ALA A 882 1.26 -47.41 -31.35
N ARG A 883 1.28 -46.17 -31.88
CA ARG A 883 0.78 -44.98 -31.18
C ARG A 883 -0.74 -44.99 -31.02
N LEU A 884 -1.44 -45.52 -32.02
CA LEU A 884 -2.89 -45.70 -31.94
C LEU A 884 -3.24 -46.74 -30.86
N GLN A 885 -2.45 -47.82 -30.76
CA GLN A 885 -2.62 -48.81 -29.72
C GLN A 885 -2.32 -48.22 -28.33
N ASP A 886 -1.26 -47.44 -28.21
CA ASP A 886 -0.89 -46.71 -26.98
C ASP A 886 -2.03 -45.79 -26.51
N LEU A 887 -2.65 -45.04 -27.43
CA LEU A 887 -3.76 -44.14 -27.12
C LEU A 887 -4.98 -44.92 -26.62
N ARG A 888 -5.28 -46.07 -27.25
CA ARG A 888 -6.34 -46.97 -26.80
C ARG A 888 -6.08 -47.52 -25.41
N THR A 889 -4.83 -47.82 -25.07
CA THR A 889 -4.45 -48.30 -23.73
C THR A 889 -4.77 -47.26 -22.66
N ILE A 890 -4.31 -46.00 -22.83
CA ILE A 890 -4.60 -44.93 -21.85
C ILE A 890 -6.11 -44.67 -21.76
N LEU A 891 -6.81 -44.61 -22.89
CA LEU A 891 -8.27 -44.40 -22.88
C LEU A 891 -9.01 -45.56 -22.22
N GLY A 892 -8.55 -46.80 -22.38
CA GLY A 892 -9.10 -47.96 -21.70
C GLY A 892 -9.00 -47.82 -20.19
N GLU A 893 -7.83 -47.48 -19.67
CA GLU A 893 -7.63 -47.23 -18.22
C GLU A 893 -8.51 -46.08 -17.71
N LEU A 894 -8.63 -44.98 -18.47
CA LEU A 894 -9.51 -43.86 -18.12
C LEU A 894 -11.00 -44.23 -18.17
N GLN A 895 -11.39 -45.15 -19.04
CA GLN A 895 -12.76 -45.68 -19.09
C GLN A 895 -13.08 -46.60 -17.91
N GLU A 896 -12.10 -47.39 -17.44
CA GLU A 896 -12.25 -48.27 -16.28
C GLU A 896 -12.55 -47.48 -15.00
N ILE A 897 -11.97 -46.29 -14.86
CA ILE A 897 -12.24 -45.38 -13.73
C ILE A 897 -13.42 -44.42 -13.96
N ASP A 898 -14.15 -44.56 -15.07
CA ASP A 898 -15.28 -43.68 -15.45
C ASP A 898 -14.89 -42.19 -15.54
N ALA A 899 -13.71 -41.89 -16.08
CA ALA A 899 -13.26 -40.51 -16.29
C ALA A 899 -14.21 -39.76 -17.26
N VAL A 900 -14.56 -38.53 -16.91
CA VAL A 900 -15.54 -37.72 -17.65
C VAL A 900 -15.05 -37.49 -19.08
N GLY A 901 -15.86 -37.91 -20.06
CA GLY A 901 -15.58 -37.73 -21.49
C GLY A 901 -14.76 -38.85 -22.15
N ALA A 902 -14.18 -39.79 -21.39
CA ALA A 902 -13.30 -40.83 -21.94
C ALA A 902 -14.02 -41.77 -22.93
N ARG A 903 -15.26 -42.18 -22.62
CA ARG A 903 -16.10 -42.99 -23.53
C ARG A 903 -16.42 -42.25 -24.82
N LYS A 904 -16.87 -41.00 -24.71
CA LYS A 904 -17.19 -40.15 -25.86
C LYS A 904 -15.99 -39.96 -26.79
N LEU A 905 -14.80 -39.72 -26.23
CA LEU A 905 -13.59 -39.57 -27.03
C LEU A 905 -13.19 -40.88 -27.72
N ALA A 906 -13.30 -42.03 -27.03
CA ALA A 906 -13.02 -43.32 -27.64
C ALA A 906 -13.99 -43.65 -28.79
N ASP A 907 -15.28 -43.33 -28.63
CA ASP A 907 -16.28 -43.49 -29.69
C ASP A 907 -15.95 -42.60 -30.90
N GLN A 908 -15.59 -41.33 -30.66
CA GLN A 908 -15.14 -40.41 -31.72
C GLN A 908 -13.92 -40.94 -32.49
N ILE A 909 -12.94 -41.51 -31.78
CA ILE A 909 -11.77 -42.13 -32.41
C ILE A 909 -12.18 -43.38 -33.20
N ALA A 910 -13.04 -44.23 -32.66
CA ALA A 910 -13.52 -45.42 -33.36
C ALA A 910 -14.25 -45.06 -34.67
N ASP A 911 -15.14 -44.07 -34.63
CA ASP A 911 -15.89 -43.59 -35.80
C ASP A 911 -14.98 -43.02 -36.89
N SER A 912 -13.87 -42.39 -36.51
CA SER A 912 -12.89 -41.82 -37.46
C SER A 912 -11.96 -42.84 -38.12
N LEU A 913 -11.98 -44.10 -37.66
CA LEU A 913 -11.16 -45.21 -38.17
C LEU A 913 -11.92 -46.11 -39.15
N VAL A 914 -13.24 -45.92 -39.26
CA VAL A 914 -14.15 -46.57 -40.22
C VAL A 914 -14.20 -45.75 -41.50
#